data_AF-A0A8H3H8Y4-F1
#
_entry.id   AF-A0A8H3H8Y4-F1
#
_cell.length_a   1.000
_cell.length_b   1.000
_cell.length_c   1.000
_cell.angle_alpha   90.00
_cell.angle_beta   90.00
_cell.angle_gamma   90.00
#
_symmetry.space_group_name_H-M   'P 1'
#
loop_
_entity.id
_entity.type
_entity.pdbx_description
1 polymer ?
#
loop_
_entity_poly.entity_id
_entity_poly.type
_entity_poly.pdbx_seq_one_letter_code
_entity_poly.pdbx_strand_id
1 'polypeptide(L)'
;MSRIREKATESEAIVRDITKDIQVLDLAKRNLALSVTALKRFQMLVNALGQLESMVKEKQYKEIAQTLGAVKEISLFFKPYSSIERISIATRRLQELQGSVRASVEKDFDDFFLQDPSRPVKQSTIGEACLVVDVLGDNVRNAILDRYASLELKEYRRIFRNTDEAGQLDNLSRRFAYFRRVLQAHDTERARAFPQSWKVGEHLTACFASATRGDLVVGLEAAAEKASSIGGGGAKKGLALGSLSRKTEEPENKAGVPVLTVSLLVESLAQTREFENAMAKKFGVSFKELVEGVPLPGGTGQTLSSAFGKHMSVFVDAQDKLISDLLASHRGTNARSSLDATTTPSDPDTPAPSLLPSSTELFFAIGTGMDECLKLGGEGVMKLMCAMYKKWLKVYAEDVLVAGTKKSGQERKSIDTRFNPSEIQKLCILEEKIRDKITEDEGEEEEGEFSMAEEQELFVSVISTCLTLLLRELDNTTDPSFQTLLKFNWGSIDTITGPSAWVEELGTATASVSQVIHDKIEPKKYVRSFCDRASNALVTRFTNALVKSRPIKGLGGEQLLLDLQSFKSSLLKIPGSGASTESMYARNVTKNISRLETLLKVIITPVDPPDAFVLNYILFIGDSSFSNFQKVLDLKGTPKAEQNTLLDTLLTITSTRTELGSESFLTTLDMDPGSTSASSTTEADAPRTTETRREVFSDLRKLVSFTMRRERDKTVSGT
;
A
#
# COMPACT_ATOMS: atom_id res chain seq x y z
N MET A 1 34.90 -64.94 -34.53
CA MET A 1 33.86 -63.87 -34.62
C MET A 1 32.84 -64.17 -35.72
N SER A 2 33.21 -64.24 -37.01
CA SER A 2 32.26 -64.50 -38.12
C SER A 2 31.44 -65.80 -37.95
N ARG A 3 32.12 -66.92 -37.66
CA ARG A 3 31.49 -68.25 -37.49
C ARG A 3 30.52 -68.37 -36.30
N ILE A 4 30.70 -67.54 -35.27
CA ILE A 4 29.78 -67.50 -34.11
C ILE A 4 28.52 -66.71 -34.47
N ARG A 5 28.68 -65.63 -35.24
CA ARG A 5 27.56 -64.82 -35.74
C ARG A 5 26.70 -65.60 -36.72
N GLU A 6 27.31 -66.37 -37.61
CA GLU A 6 26.63 -67.27 -38.55
C GLU A 6 25.82 -68.36 -37.83
N LYS A 7 26.43 -69.02 -36.83
CA LYS A 7 25.71 -70.00 -35.98
C LYS A 7 24.60 -69.37 -35.15
N ALA A 8 24.77 -68.13 -34.70
CA ALA A 8 23.72 -67.40 -33.98
C ALA A 8 22.55 -67.04 -34.91
N THR A 9 22.81 -66.59 -36.15
CA THR A 9 21.76 -66.32 -37.15
C THR A 9 21.06 -67.60 -37.62
N GLU A 10 21.78 -68.71 -37.73
CA GLU A 10 21.20 -70.03 -38.05
C GLU A 10 20.34 -70.54 -36.88
N SER A 11 20.79 -70.36 -35.64
CA SER A 11 20.00 -70.68 -34.44
C SER A 11 18.75 -69.81 -34.33
N GLU A 12 18.83 -68.51 -34.63
CA GLU A 12 17.68 -67.60 -34.69
C GLU A 12 16.70 -68.03 -35.79
N ALA A 13 17.19 -68.41 -36.98
CA ALA A 13 16.36 -68.91 -38.06
C ALA A 13 15.64 -70.21 -37.67
N ILE A 14 16.32 -71.15 -37.02
CA ILE A 14 15.73 -72.40 -36.52
C ILE A 14 14.69 -72.12 -35.44
N VAL A 15 14.98 -71.25 -34.47
CA VAL A 15 14.00 -70.86 -33.42
C VAL A 15 12.78 -70.18 -34.04
N ARG A 16 12.98 -69.32 -35.04
CA ARG A 16 11.89 -68.66 -35.76
C ARG A 16 11.04 -69.65 -36.55
N ASP A 17 11.64 -70.67 -37.13
CA ASP A 17 10.92 -71.73 -37.85
C ASP A 17 10.11 -72.61 -36.89
N ILE A 18 10.70 -73.02 -35.76
CA ILE A 18 10.01 -73.78 -34.71
C ILE A 18 8.85 -72.98 -34.08
N THR A 19 9.02 -71.67 -33.89
CA THR A 19 7.99 -70.81 -33.26
C THR A 19 6.95 -70.27 -34.24
N LYS A 20 7.14 -70.45 -35.55
CA LYS A 20 6.23 -69.97 -36.59
C LYS A 20 4.81 -70.52 -36.43
N ASP A 21 4.67 -71.82 -36.20
CA ASP A 21 3.36 -72.47 -36.02
C ASP A 21 2.69 -72.05 -34.72
N ILE A 22 3.47 -71.82 -33.66
CA ILE A 22 2.98 -71.28 -32.39
C ILE A 22 2.45 -69.85 -32.57
N GLN A 23 3.14 -69.02 -33.35
CA GLN A 23 2.69 -67.67 -33.66
C GLN A 23 1.40 -67.67 -34.50
N VAL A 24 1.28 -68.56 -35.48
CA VAL A 24 0.06 -68.72 -36.28
C VAL A 24 -1.10 -69.21 -35.42
N LEU A 25 -0.87 -70.18 -34.53
CA LEU A 25 -1.88 -70.67 -33.60
C LEU A 25 -2.31 -69.61 -32.60
N ASP A 26 -1.37 -68.81 -32.06
CA ASP A 26 -1.69 -67.71 -31.16
C ASP A 26 -2.49 -66.61 -31.88
N LEU A 27 -2.12 -66.29 -33.13
CA LEU A 27 -2.89 -65.38 -33.99
C LEU A 27 -4.31 -65.90 -34.23
N ALA A 28 -4.47 -67.18 -34.57
CA ALA A 28 -5.77 -67.81 -34.78
C ALA A 28 -6.62 -67.80 -33.50
N LYS A 29 -6.03 -68.16 -32.36
CA LYS A 29 -6.70 -68.13 -31.05
C LYS A 29 -7.15 -66.70 -30.69
N ARG A 30 -6.28 -65.71 -30.89
CA ARG A 30 -6.59 -64.29 -30.63
C ARG A 30 -7.73 -63.82 -31.53
N ASN A 31 -7.66 -64.10 -32.83
CA ASN A 31 -8.71 -63.74 -33.78
C ASN A 31 -10.05 -64.41 -33.42
N LEU A 32 -10.04 -65.70 -33.11
CA LEU A 32 -11.24 -66.43 -32.67
C LEU A 32 -11.84 -65.82 -31.39
N ALA A 33 -11.01 -65.55 -30.39
CA ALA A 33 -11.44 -64.95 -29.12
C ALA A 33 -12.03 -63.55 -29.34
N LEU A 34 -11.42 -62.74 -30.20
CA LEU A 34 -11.93 -61.43 -30.59
C LEU A 34 -13.28 -61.55 -31.32
N SER A 35 -13.41 -62.47 -32.28
CA SER A 35 -14.66 -62.69 -33.02
C SER A 35 -15.80 -63.17 -32.12
N VAL A 36 -15.55 -64.13 -31.22
CA VAL A 36 -16.54 -64.62 -30.25
C VAL A 36 -16.98 -63.49 -29.31
N THR A 37 -16.03 -62.70 -28.81
CA THR A 37 -16.32 -61.57 -27.93
C THR A 37 -17.14 -60.50 -28.67
N ALA A 38 -16.78 -60.16 -29.90
CA ALA A 38 -17.49 -59.19 -30.72
C ALA A 38 -18.92 -59.63 -31.03
N LEU A 39 -19.13 -60.89 -31.45
CA LEU A 39 -20.46 -61.42 -31.71
C LEU A 39 -21.33 -61.45 -30.44
N LYS A 40 -20.77 -61.87 -29.30
CA LYS A 40 -21.50 -61.86 -28.03
C LYS A 40 -21.90 -60.45 -27.60
N ARG A 41 -20.98 -59.47 -27.71
CA ARG A 41 -21.26 -58.06 -27.42
C ARG A 41 -22.31 -57.48 -28.37
N PHE A 42 -22.29 -57.89 -29.64
CA PHE A 42 -23.27 -57.42 -30.63
C PHE A 42 -24.66 -58.00 -30.36
N GLN A 43 -24.75 -59.28 -30.00
CA GLN A 43 -26.00 -59.88 -29.56
C GLN A 43 -26.56 -59.18 -28.32
N MET A 44 -25.71 -58.88 -27.33
CA MET A 44 -26.09 -58.11 -26.15
C MET A 44 -26.61 -56.71 -26.54
N LEU A 45 -25.95 -56.02 -27.46
CA LEU A 45 -26.35 -54.70 -27.94
C LEU A 45 -27.75 -54.73 -28.59
N VAL A 46 -28.00 -55.67 -29.50
CA VAL A 46 -29.28 -55.77 -30.22
C VAL A 46 -30.42 -56.12 -29.25
N ASN A 47 -30.19 -57.04 -28.30
CA ASN A 47 -31.17 -57.39 -27.28
C ASN A 47 -31.50 -56.20 -26.37
N ALA A 48 -30.47 -55.48 -25.91
CA ALA A 48 -30.65 -54.32 -25.05
C ALA A 48 -31.36 -53.16 -25.78
N LEU A 49 -31.09 -52.94 -27.08
CA LEU A 49 -31.83 -51.98 -27.91
C LEU A 49 -33.32 -52.35 -28.04
N GLY A 50 -33.64 -53.65 -28.14
CA GLY A 50 -35.03 -54.12 -28.15
C GLY A 50 -35.75 -53.89 -26.81
N GLN A 51 -35.08 -54.16 -25.68
CA GLN A 51 -35.61 -53.89 -24.35
C GLN A 51 -35.82 -52.40 -24.12
N LEU A 52 -34.84 -51.58 -24.51
CA LEU A 52 -34.92 -50.12 -24.40
C LEU A 52 -36.13 -49.55 -25.14
N GLU A 53 -36.45 -50.06 -26.32
CA GLU A 53 -37.63 -49.62 -27.07
C GLU A 53 -38.96 -49.89 -26.33
N SER A 54 -39.07 -51.02 -25.61
CA SER A 54 -40.24 -51.32 -24.78
C SER A 54 -40.31 -50.39 -23.57
N MET A 55 -39.19 -50.22 -22.86
CA MET A 55 -39.10 -49.37 -21.67
C MET A 55 -39.42 -47.90 -21.97
N VAL A 56 -39.06 -47.41 -23.17
CA VAL A 56 -39.37 -46.05 -23.63
C VAL A 56 -40.88 -45.85 -23.82
N LYS A 57 -41.60 -46.86 -24.33
CA LYS A 57 -43.07 -46.80 -24.50
C LYS A 57 -43.78 -46.78 -23.14
N GLU A 58 -43.25 -47.50 -22.17
CA GLU A 58 -43.80 -47.61 -20.80
C GLU A 58 -43.31 -46.50 -19.86
N LYS A 59 -42.39 -45.63 -20.31
CA LYS A 59 -41.80 -44.52 -19.54
C LYS A 59 -41.11 -44.95 -18.23
N GLN A 60 -40.45 -46.12 -18.23
CA GLN A 60 -39.70 -46.60 -17.07
C GLN A 60 -38.31 -45.93 -16.97
N TYR A 61 -38.26 -44.65 -16.60
CA TYR A 61 -37.03 -43.83 -16.66
C TYR A 61 -35.84 -44.42 -15.90
N LYS A 62 -36.06 -45.02 -14.74
CA LYS A 62 -34.99 -45.67 -13.97
C LYS A 62 -34.31 -46.83 -14.75
N GLU A 63 -35.11 -47.67 -15.41
CA GLU A 63 -34.61 -48.81 -16.18
C GLU A 63 -34.03 -48.36 -17.53
N ILE A 64 -34.61 -47.32 -18.13
CA ILE A 64 -34.07 -46.64 -19.32
C ILE A 64 -32.65 -46.14 -19.04
N ALA A 65 -32.40 -45.47 -17.91
CA ALA A 65 -31.09 -44.92 -17.58
C ALA A 65 -30.02 -46.04 -17.52
N GLN A 66 -30.31 -47.13 -16.82
CA GLN A 66 -29.40 -48.27 -16.67
C GLN A 66 -29.12 -48.95 -18.02
N THR A 67 -30.18 -49.25 -18.77
CA THR A 67 -30.07 -49.95 -20.07
C THR A 67 -29.39 -49.08 -21.11
N LEU A 68 -29.72 -47.78 -21.18
CA LEU A 68 -29.11 -46.84 -22.10
C LEU A 68 -27.62 -46.63 -21.79
N GLY A 69 -27.24 -46.59 -20.52
CA GLY A 69 -25.84 -46.50 -20.10
C GLY A 69 -25.03 -47.71 -20.59
N ALA A 70 -25.52 -48.93 -20.31
CA ALA A 70 -24.91 -50.16 -20.78
C ALA A 70 -24.82 -50.23 -22.32
N VAL A 71 -25.89 -49.81 -23.01
CA VAL A 71 -25.91 -49.76 -24.49
C VAL A 71 -24.90 -48.77 -25.03
N LYS A 72 -24.75 -47.58 -24.41
CA LYS A 72 -23.72 -46.61 -24.80
C LYS A 72 -22.32 -47.18 -24.64
N GLU A 73 -22.01 -47.83 -23.51
CA GLU A 73 -20.71 -48.47 -23.28
C GLU A 73 -20.42 -49.57 -24.31
N ILE A 74 -21.38 -50.46 -24.56
CA ILE A 74 -21.23 -51.54 -25.55
C ILE A 74 -21.06 -50.95 -26.96
N SER A 75 -21.76 -49.86 -27.29
CA SER A 75 -21.63 -49.18 -28.59
C SER A 75 -20.23 -48.62 -28.83
N LEU A 76 -19.50 -48.22 -27.77
CA LEU A 76 -18.12 -47.71 -27.91
C LEU A 76 -17.18 -48.78 -28.47
N PHE A 77 -17.35 -50.05 -28.07
CA PHE A 77 -16.55 -51.16 -28.60
C PHE A 77 -16.71 -51.32 -30.12
N PHE A 78 -17.86 -50.93 -30.68
CA PHE A 78 -18.17 -51.07 -32.09
C PHE A 78 -17.78 -49.85 -32.95
N LYS A 79 -17.28 -48.76 -32.36
CA LYS A 79 -16.81 -47.58 -33.12
C LYS A 79 -15.82 -47.90 -34.25
N PRO A 80 -14.80 -48.77 -34.06
CA PRO A 80 -13.88 -49.16 -35.14
C PRO A 80 -14.52 -50.00 -36.26
N TYR A 81 -15.69 -50.58 -35.99
CA TYR A 81 -16.41 -51.48 -36.90
C TYR A 81 -17.60 -50.78 -37.60
N SER A 82 -17.62 -49.45 -37.58
CA SER A 82 -18.72 -48.62 -38.12
C SER A 82 -18.97 -48.80 -39.62
N SER A 83 -17.98 -49.28 -40.37
CA SER A 83 -18.11 -49.61 -41.80
C SER A 83 -18.99 -50.84 -42.07
N ILE A 84 -19.26 -51.67 -41.05
CA ILE A 84 -20.11 -52.85 -41.19
C ILE A 84 -21.58 -52.41 -41.14
N GLU A 85 -22.34 -52.71 -42.20
CA GLU A 85 -23.73 -52.28 -42.37
C GLU A 85 -24.63 -52.62 -41.18
N ARG A 86 -24.55 -53.85 -40.64
CA ARG A 86 -25.36 -54.28 -39.50
C ARG A 86 -25.08 -53.48 -38.21
N ILE A 87 -23.82 -53.07 -38.02
CA ILE A 87 -23.41 -52.25 -36.88
C ILE A 87 -23.87 -50.81 -37.08
N SER A 88 -23.79 -50.29 -38.31
CA SER A 88 -24.33 -48.98 -38.67
C SER A 88 -25.85 -48.89 -38.42
N ILE A 89 -26.62 -49.92 -38.81
CA ILE A 89 -28.06 -49.99 -38.52
C ILE A 89 -28.34 -49.98 -37.02
N ALA A 90 -27.62 -50.78 -36.23
CA ALA A 90 -27.77 -50.81 -34.77
C ALA A 90 -27.42 -49.45 -34.12
N THR A 91 -26.38 -48.78 -34.62
CA THR A 91 -25.94 -47.46 -34.15
C THR A 91 -26.97 -46.38 -34.49
N ARG A 92 -27.55 -46.42 -35.69
CA ARG A 92 -28.64 -45.52 -36.09
C ARG A 92 -29.89 -45.73 -35.21
N ARG A 93 -30.27 -46.99 -34.97
CA ARG A 93 -31.39 -47.31 -34.08
C ARG A 93 -31.16 -46.79 -32.66
N LEU A 94 -29.94 -46.87 -32.15
CA LEU A 94 -29.56 -46.28 -30.86
C LEU A 94 -29.76 -44.75 -30.87
N GLN A 95 -29.34 -44.04 -31.92
CA GLN A 95 -29.52 -42.59 -32.03
C GLN A 95 -31.00 -42.19 -32.11
N GLU A 96 -31.81 -42.92 -32.88
CA GLU A 96 -33.25 -42.71 -32.97
C GLU A 96 -33.95 -42.91 -31.60
N LEU A 97 -33.59 -43.97 -30.88
CA LEU A 97 -34.08 -44.22 -29.52
C LEU A 97 -33.61 -43.15 -28.53
N GLN A 98 -32.36 -42.69 -28.60
CA GLN A 98 -31.87 -41.58 -27.79
C GLN A 98 -32.66 -40.28 -28.03
N GLY A 99 -32.99 -39.99 -29.29
CA GLY A 99 -33.84 -38.85 -29.65
C GLY A 99 -35.26 -38.98 -29.08
N SER A 100 -35.85 -40.17 -29.16
CA SER A 100 -37.18 -40.45 -28.61
C SER A 100 -37.20 -40.35 -27.08
N VAL A 101 -36.20 -40.92 -26.40
CA VAL A 101 -36.02 -40.82 -24.94
C VAL A 101 -35.89 -39.35 -24.54
N ARG A 102 -35.02 -38.60 -25.22
CA ARG A 102 -34.81 -37.17 -24.96
C ARG A 102 -36.11 -36.39 -25.10
N ALA A 103 -36.86 -36.57 -26.18
CA ALA A 103 -38.12 -35.88 -26.40
C ALA A 103 -39.18 -36.22 -25.34
N SER A 104 -39.25 -37.49 -24.90
CA SER A 104 -40.16 -37.89 -23.81
C SER A 104 -39.78 -37.23 -22.48
N VAL A 105 -38.48 -37.20 -22.16
CA VAL A 105 -37.97 -36.58 -20.94
C VAL A 105 -38.20 -35.07 -20.97
N GLU A 106 -37.82 -34.38 -22.04
CA GLU A 106 -38.03 -32.93 -22.18
C GLU A 106 -39.51 -32.55 -22.03
N LYS A 107 -40.43 -33.34 -22.62
CA LYS A 107 -41.86 -33.12 -22.47
C LYS A 107 -42.34 -33.29 -21.03
N ASP A 108 -41.89 -34.33 -20.32
CA ASP A 108 -42.31 -34.56 -18.94
C ASP A 108 -41.75 -33.48 -17.98
N PHE A 109 -40.55 -32.95 -18.27
CA PHE A 109 -40.02 -31.76 -17.59
C PHE A 109 -40.87 -30.51 -17.87
N ASP A 110 -41.31 -30.30 -19.11
CA ASP A 110 -42.16 -29.17 -19.47
C ASP A 110 -43.51 -29.22 -18.75
N ASP A 111 -44.17 -30.38 -18.78
CA ASP A 111 -45.44 -30.61 -18.11
C ASP A 111 -45.29 -30.41 -16.58
N PHE A 112 -44.15 -30.82 -16.01
CA PHE A 112 -43.83 -30.58 -14.60
C PHE A 112 -43.58 -29.10 -14.26
N PHE A 113 -42.86 -28.37 -15.11
CA PHE A 113 -42.57 -26.95 -14.89
C PHE A 113 -43.81 -26.06 -15.03
N LEU A 114 -44.70 -26.39 -15.98
CA LEU A 114 -45.95 -25.67 -16.19
C LEU A 114 -47.02 -25.99 -15.15
N GLN A 115 -46.82 -27.05 -14.35
CA GLN A 115 -47.74 -27.52 -13.31
C GLN A 115 -49.18 -27.67 -13.84
N ASP A 116 -49.34 -28.27 -15.03
CA ASP A 116 -50.65 -28.43 -15.65
C ASP A 116 -51.57 -29.28 -14.73
N PRO A 117 -52.67 -28.71 -14.20
CA PRO A 117 -53.59 -29.42 -13.30
C PRO A 117 -54.22 -30.65 -13.96
N SER A 118 -54.29 -30.69 -15.29
CA SER A 118 -54.85 -31.80 -16.05
C SER A 118 -53.90 -32.99 -16.19
N ARG A 119 -52.58 -32.78 -15.97
CA ARG A 119 -51.54 -33.81 -16.11
C ARG A 119 -50.45 -33.64 -15.04
N PRO A 120 -50.76 -33.97 -13.76
CA PRO A 120 -49.78 -33.83 -12.69
C PRO A 120 -48.64 -34.85 -12.85
N VAL A 121 -47.43 -34.35 -13.13
CA VAL A 121 -46.21 -35.17 -13.12
C VAL A 121 -45.67 -35.25 -11.69
N LYS A 122 -45.42 -36.48 -11.21
CA LYS A 122 -44.90 -36.71 -9.86
C LYS A 122 -43.42 -36.31 -9.78
N GLN A 123 -43.00 -35.73 -8.65
CA GLN A 123 -41.58 -35.39 -8.40
C GLN A 123 -40.66 -36.62 -8.50
N SER A 124 -41.14 -37.81 -8.12
CA SER A 124 -40.39 -39.06 -8.25
C SER A 124 -40.06 -39.41 -9.70
N THR A 125 -40.99 -39.15 -10.63
CA THR A 125 -40.81 -39.39 -12.06
C THR A 125 -39.75 -38.46 -12.64
N ILE A 126 -39.71 -37.20 -12.18
CA ILE A 126 -38.66 -36.24 -12.56
C ILE A 126 -37.30 -36.65 -12.01
N GLY A 127 -37.23 -37.09 -10.75
CA GLY A 127 -36.00 -37.62 -10.17
C GLY A 127 -35.44 -38.82 -10.94
N GLU A 128 -36.32 -39.72 -11.42
CA GLU A 128 -35.91 -40.83 -12.30
C GLU A 128 -35.51 -40.36 -13.70
N ALA A 129 -36.19 -39.36 -14.25
CA ALA A 129 -35.83 -38.76 -15.54
C ALA A 129 -34.46 -38.05 -15.49
N CYS A 130 -34.07 -37.46 -14.36
CA CYS A 130 -32.73 -36.90 -14.17
C CYS A 130 -31.62 -37.95 -14.39
N LEU A 131 -31.82 -39.20 -13.94
CA LEU A 131 -30.87 -40.29 -14.17
C LEU A 131 -30.67 -40.57 -15.67
N VAL A 132 -31.74 -40.46 -16.46
CA VAL A 132 -31.67 -40.62 -17.91
C VAL A 132 -30.93 -39.46 -18.55
N VAL A 133 -31.16 -38.23 -18.08
CA VAL A 133 -30.46 -37.02 -18.56
C VAL A 133 -28.96 -37.10 -18.30
N ASP A 134 -28.54 -37.57 -17.13
CA ASP A 134 -27.12 -37.78 -16.81
C ASP A 134 -26.45 -38.76 -17.78
N VAL A 135 -27.18 -39.80 -18.21
CA VAL A 135 -26.69 -40.75 -19.23
C VAL A 135 -26.69 -40.13 -20.63
N LEU A 136 -27.65 -39.26 -20.97
CA LEU A 136 -27.72 -38.58 -22.27
C LEU A 136 -26.57 -37.59 -22.46
N GLY A 137 -26.21 -36.85 -21.41
CA GLY A 137 -25.03 -35.99 -21.32
C GLY A 137 -25.33 -34.54 -20.94
N ASP A 138 -24.27 -33.80 -20.62
CA ASP A 138 -24.34 -32.45 -20.04
C ASP A 138 -25.09 -31.42 -20.90
N ASN A 139 -25.03 -31.55 -22.23
CA ASN A 139 -25.76 -30.66 -23.14
C ASN A 139 -27.28 -30.73 -22.94
N VAL A 140 -27.81 -31.92 -22.66
CA VAL A 140 -29.25 -32.09 -22.40
C VAL A 140 -29.60 -31.53 -21.02
N ARG A 141 -28.73 -31.78 -20.03
CA ARG A 141 -28.88 -31.22 -18.68
C ARG A 141 -28.93 -29.69 -18.72
N ASN A 142 -27.95 -29.05 -19.35
CA ASN A 142 -27.88 -27.59 -19.44
C ASN A 142 -29.09 -27.01 -20.19
N ALA A 143 -29.56 -27.66 -21.27
CA ALA A 143 -30.76 -27.22 -21.97
C ALA A 143 -32.03 -27.27 -21.10
N ILE A 144 -32.17 -28.30 -20.26
CA ILE A 144 -33.28 -28.40 -19.29
C ILE A 144 -33.15 -27.33 -18.21
N LEU A 145 -31.95 -27.11 -17.67
CA LEU A 145 -31.68 -26.09 -16.66
C LEU A 145 -31.91 -24.67 -17.19
N ASP A 146 -31.48 -24.37 -18.41
CA ASP A 146 -31.72 -23.09 -19.08
C ASP A 146 -33.20 -22.84 -19.34
N ARG A 147 -33.93 -23.88 -19.72
CA ARG A 147 -35.38 -23.81 -19.90
C ARG A 147 -36.09 -23.58 -18.57
N TYR A 148 -35.71 -24.31 -17.54
CA TYR A 148 -36.22 -24.13 -16.18
C TYR A 148 -35.98 -22.71 -15.68
N ALA A 149 -34.73 -22.23 -15.73
CA ALA A 149 -34.37 -20.88 -15.33
C ALA A 149 -35.12 -19.82 -16.15
N SER A 150 -35.35 -20.07 -17.45
CA SER A 150 -36.11 -19.17 -18.30
C SER A 150 -37.59 -19.08 -17.95
N LEU A 151 -38.21 -20.16 -17.47
CA LEU A 151 -39.58 -20.16 -16.97
C LEU A 151 -39.68 -19.46 -15.62
N GLU A 152 -38.78 -19.77 -14.68
CA GLU A 152 -38.75 -19.14 -13.36
C GLU A 152 -38.49 -17.64 -13.43
N LEU A 153 -37.63 -17.21 -14.36
CA LEU A 153 -37.31 -15.80 -14.56
C LEU A 153 -38.22 -15.11 -15.59
N LYS A 154 -39.30 -15.76 -16.05
CA LYS A 154 -40.21 -15.17 -17.04
C LYS A 154 -40.92 -13.92 -16.51
N GLU A 155 -41.53 -14.03 -15.34
CA GLU A 155 -42.21 -12.90 -14.69
C GLU A 155 -41.20 -11.83 -14.24
N TYR A 156 -40.02 -12.27 -13.79
CA TYR A 156 -38.90 -11.38 -13.49
C TYR A 156 -38.55 -10.47 -14.68
N ARG A 157 -38.28 -11.04 -15.86
CA ARG A 157 -37.97 -10.29 -17.09
C ARG A 157 -39.13 -9.41 -17.58
N ARG A 158 -40.36 -9.70 -17.15
CA ARG A 158 -41.54 -8.88 -17.46
C ARG A 158 -41.62 -7.66 -16.54
N ILE A 159 -41.33 -7.83 -15.24
CA ILE A 159 -41.47 -6.78 -14.22
C ILE A 159 -40.29 -5.81 -14.24
N PHE A 160 -39.06 -6.31 -14.41
CA PHE A 160 -37.83 -5.53 -14.23
C PHE A 160 -37.22 -5.03 -15.55
N ARG A 161 -38.05 -4.69 -16.52
CA ARG A 161 -37.59 -4.12 -17.80
C ARG A 161 -37.05 -2.71 -17.58
N ASN A 162 -35.94 -2.37 -18.24
CA ASN A 162 -35.36 -1.02 -18.14
C ASN A 162 -36.26 0.11 -18.63
N THR A 163 -37.34 -0.19 -19.37
CA THR A 163 -38.37 0.78 -19.78
C THR A 163 -39.32 1.15 -18.65
N ASP A 164 -39.45 0.28 -17.65
CA ASP A 164 -40.45 0.38 -16.60
C ASP A 164 -39.80 0.88 -15.31
N GLU A 165 -40.56 1.58 -14.46
CA GLU A 165 -40.07 2.14 -13.19
C GLU A 165 -39.41 1.07 -12.32
N ALA A 166 -40.00 -0.13 -12.25
CA ALA A 166 -39.48 -1.22 -11.46
C ALA A 166 -38.10 -1.74 -11.92
N GLY A 167 -37.72 -1.54 -13.18
CA GLY A 167 -36.44 -1.98 -13.74
C GLY A 167 -35.29 -0.99 -13.57
N GLN A 168 -35.56 0.22 -13.07
CA GLN A 168 -34.57 1.28 -12.89
C GLN A 168 -33.53 0.96 -11.79
N LEU A 169 -32.40 1.68 -11.81
CA LEU A 169 -31.25 1.45 -10.92
C LEU A 169 -31.56 1.68 -9.43
N ASP A 170 -32.49 2.55 -9.11
CA ASP A 170 -32.99 2.82 -7.76
C ASP A 170 -33.75 1.62 -7.15
N ASN A 171 -34.27 0.73 -7.99
CA ASN A 171 -35.10 -0.41 -7.60
C ASN A 171 -34.32 -1.75 -7.55
N LEU A 172 -32.98 -1.72 -7.52
CA LEU A 172 -32.16 -2.94 -7.43
C LEU A 172 -32.41 -3.76 -6.16
N SER A 173 -32.65 -3.12 -5.02
CA SER A 173 -33.05 -3.78 -3.78
C SER A 173 -34.31 -4.66 -3.96
N ARG A 174 -35.30 -4.17 -4.70
CA ARG A 174 -36.54 -4.90 -5.04
C ARG A 174 -36.25 -6.06 -5.99
N ARG A 175 -35.38 -5.84 -6.97
CA ARG A 175 -34.92 -6.86 -7.92
C ARG A 175 -34.28 -8.06 -7.20
N PHE A 176 -33.34 -7.79 -6.28
CA PHE A 176 -32.67 -8.82 -5.48
C PHE A 176 -33.62 -9.49 -4.48
N ALA A 177 -34.53 -8.75 -3.87
CA ALA A 177 -35.54 -9.32 -2.98
C ALA A 177 -36.50 -10.25 -3.73
N TYR A 178 -36.89 -9.90 -4.96
CA TYR A 178 -37.70 -10.76 -5.82
C TYR A 178 -36.98 -12.07 -6.12
N PHE A 179 -35.72 -12.00 -6.55
CA PHE A 179 -34.95 -13.21 -6.85
C PHE A 179 -34.74 -14.11 -5.61
N ARG A 180 -34.50 -13.52 -4.43
CA ARG A 180 -34.43 -14.31 -3.19
C ARG A 180 -35.69 -15.12 -2.93
N ARG A 181 -36.88 -14.58 -3.26
CA ARG A 181 -38.16 -15.32 -3.16
C ARG A 181 -38.27 -16.42 -4.20
N VAL A 182 -37.87 -16.16 -5.45
CA VAL A 182 -37.84 -17.19 -6.50
C VAL A 182 -36.92 -18.35 -6.11
N LEU A 183 -35.72 -18.02 -5.62
CA LEU A 183 -34.75 -19.02 -5.19
C LEU A 183 -35.26 -19.79 -3.96
N GLN A 184 -35.90 -19.11 -3.01
CA GLN A 184 -36.52 -19.77 -1.86
C GLN A 184 -37.66 -20.72 -2.27
N ALA A 185 -38.51 -20.31 -3.22
CA ALA A 185 -39.58 -21.16 -3.75
C ALA A 185 -39.02 -22.42 -4.44
N HIS A 186 -37.94 -22.28 -5.23
CA HIS A 186 -37.22 -23.43 -5.77
C HIS A 186 -36.73 -24.36 -4.65
N ASP A 187 -36.05 -23.83 -3.64
CA ASP A 187 -35.47 -24.62 -2.55
C ASP A 187 -36.53 -25.39 -1.74
N THR A 188 -37.71 -24.81 -1.53
CA THR A 188 -38.79 -25.43 -0.75
C THR A 188 -39.64 -26.40 -1.56
N GLU A 189 -39.98 -26.06 -2.80
CA GLU A 189 -41.01 -26.76 -3.57
C GLU A 189 -40.44 -27.75 -4.60
N ARG A 190 -39.28 -27.44 -5.20
CA ARG A 190 -38.83 -28.09 -6.44
C ARG A 190 -37.43 -28.71 -6.34
N ALA A 191 -36.58 -28.25 -5.44
CA ALA A 191 -35.22 -28.74 -5.28
C ALA A 191 -35.16 -30.25 -5.01
N ARG A 192 -36.19 -30.83 -4.38
CA ARG A 192 -36.28 -32.28 -4.11
C ARG A 192 -36.45 -33.13 -5.38
N ALA A 193 -36.90 -32.55 -6.48
CA ALA A 193 -37.06 -33.26 -7.75
C ALA A 193 -35.72 -33.43 -8.50
N PHE A 194 -34.71 -32.63 -8.16
CA PHE A 194 -33.41 -32.63 -8.84
C PHE A 194 -32.29 -33.25 -7.99
N PRO A 195 -31.30 -33.91 -8.61
CA PRO A 195 -30.07 -34.31 -7.93
C PRO A 195 -29.29 -33.10 -7.41
N GLN A 196 -28.70 -33.23 -6.21
CA GLN A 196 -27.86 -32.17 -5.64
C GLN A 196 -26.61 -31.87 -6.50
N SER A 197 -26.12 -32.87 -7.25
CA SER A 197 -25.01 -32.72 -8.20
C SER A 197 -25.31 -31.76 -9.35
N TRP A 198 -26.59 -31.53 -9.68
CA TRP A 198 -26.98 -30.62 -10.76
C TRP A 198 -26.89 -29.15 -10.36
N LYS A 199 -26.74 -28.85 -9.05
CA LYS A 199 -26.54 -27.48 -8.55
C LYS A 199 -27.54 -26.47 -9.15
N VAL A 200 -28.81 -26.86 -9.25
CA VAL A 200 -29.85 -26.09 -9.95
C VAL A 200 -30.00 -24.66 -9.40
N GLY A 201 -29.82 -24.47 -8.09
CA GLY A 201 -29.81 -23.15 -7.46
C GLY A 201 -28.65 -22.25 -7.91
N GLU A 202 -27.45 -22.82 -8.11
CA GLU A 202 -26.29 -22.08 -8.66
C GLU A 202 -26.57 -21.69 -10.12
N HIS A 203 -27.09 -22.61 -10.94
CA HIS A 203 -27.48 -22.36 -12.33
C HIS A 203 -28.52 -21.24 -12.44
N LEU A 204 -29.58 -21.30 -11.63
CA LEU A 204 -30.63 -20.28 -11.59
C LEU A 204 -30.08 -18.91 -11.17
N THR A 205 -29.14 -18.88 -10.22
CA THR A 205 -28.47 -17.64 -9.76
C THR A 205 -27.57 -17.06 -10.85
N ALA A 206 -26.84 -17.90 -11.59
CA ALA A 206 -26.03 -17.45 -12.73
C ALA A 206 -26.90 -16.88 -13.87
N CYS A 207 -28.02 -17.53 -14.22
CA CYS A 207 -28.96 -17.00 -15.22
C CYS A 207 -29.57 -15.66 -14.80
N PHE A 208 -29.96 -15.53 -13.53
CA PHE A 208 -30.44 -14.26 -12.98
C PHE A 208 -29.35 -13.18 -13.02
N ALA A 209 -28.11 -13.53 -12.63
CA ALA A 209 -26.99 -12.62 -12.64
C ALA A 209 -26.70 -12.10 -14.06
N SER A 210 -26.70 -12.99 -15.07
CA SER A 210 -26.52 -12.61 -16.47
C SER A 210 -27.62 -11.67 -16.99
N ALA A 211 -28.90 -11.98 -16.72
CA ALA A 211 -30.01 -11.11 -17.11
C ALA A 211 -29.92 -9.73 -16.44
N THR A 212 -29.68 -9.72 -15.13
CA THR A 212 -29.54 -8.48 -14.35
C THR A 212 -28.32 -7.67 -14.79
N ARG A 213 -27.21 -8.32 -15.12
CA ARG A 213 -26.02 -7.66 -15.65
C ARG A 213 -26.32 -6.92 -16.95
N GLY A 214 -27.02 -7.57 -17.89
CA GLY A 214 -27.43 -6.94 -19.14
C GLY A 214 -28.27 -5.68 -18.89
N ASP A 215 -29.23 -5.78 -17.98
CA ASP A 215 -30.07 -4.65 -17.58
C ASP A 215 -29.26 -3.54 -16.90
N LEU A 216 -28.31 -3.87 -16.02
CA LEU A 216 -27.43 -2.92 -15.35
C LEU A 216 -26.57 -2.14 -16.36
N VAL A 217 -25.98 -2.82 -17.34
CA VAL A 217 -25.15 -2.16 -18.37
C VAL A 217 -25.98 -1.14 -19.14
N VAL A 218 -27.16 -1.54 -19.64
CA VAL A 218 -28.06 -0.65 -20.39
C VAL A 218 -28.57 0.50 -19.50
N GLY A 219 -28.92 0.21 -18.24
CA GLY A 219 -29.42 1.20 -17.30
C GLY A 219 -28.37 2.24 -16.91
N LEU A 220 -27.13 1.82 -16.68
CA LEU A 220 -26.00 2.70 -16.38
C LEU A 220 -25.61 3.58 -17.57
N GLU A 221 -25.62 3.02 -18.79
CA GLU A 221 -25.37 3.80 -20.01
C GLU A 221 -26.44 4.88 -20.23
N ALA A 222 -27.72 4.52 -20.13
CA ALA A 222 -28.82 5.48 -20.26
C ALA A 222 -28.80 6.57 -19.17
N ALA A 223 -28.48 6.20 -17.93
CA ALA A 223 -28.35 7.16 -16.83
C ALA A 223 -27.16 8.12 -17.03
N ALA A 224 -26.05 7.61 -17.58
CA ALA A 224 -24.86 8.40 -17.91
C ALA A 224 -25.11 9.37 -19.07
N GLU A 225 -25.81 8.95 -20.13
CA GLU A 225 -26.22 9.82 -21.24
C GLU A 225 -27.21 10.91 -20.79
N LYS A 226 -28.11 10.58 -19.85
CA LYS A 226 -28.97 11.58 -19.25
C LYS A 226 -28.18 12.59 -18.42
N ALA A 227 -27.17 12.15 -17.68
CA ALA A 227 -26.29 13.03 -16.92
C ALA A 227 -25.47 13.97 -17.82
N SER A 228 -25.01 13.51 -18.99
CA SER A 228 -24.26 14.35 -19.93
C SER A 228 -25.16 15.36 -20.68
N SER A 229 -26.39 14.99 -21.02
CA SER A 229 -27.35 15.86 -21.73
C SER A 229 -27.94 16.99 -20.89
N ILE A 230 -27.99 16.85 -19.57
CA ILE A 230 -28.49 17.89 -18.64
C ILE A 230 -27.52 19.10 -18.53
N GLY A 231 -26.31 19.01 -19.08
CA GLY A 231 -25.31 20.08 -19.04
C GLY A 231 -24.70 20.24 -17.63
N GLY A 232 -23.45 20.69 -17.56
CA GLY A 232 -22.60 20.74 -16.36
C GLY A 232 -23.04 21.65 -15.19
N GLY A 233 -24.34 21.88 -15.01
CA GLY A 233 -24.95 22.61 -13.89
C GLY A 233 -25.65 21.73 -12.85
N GLY A 234 -26.20 20.57 -13.23
CA GLY A 234 -27.04 19.73 -12.35
C GLY A 234 -26.28 18.85 -11.36
N ALA A 235 -25.07 18.39 -11.71
CA ALA A 235 -24.22 17.60 -10.84
C ALA A 235 -23.59 18.41 -9.67
N LYS A 236 -23.88 19.70 -9.57
CA LYS A 236 -23.25 20.62 -8.61
C LYS A 236 -23.95 20.70 -7.25
N LYS A 237 -25.07 20.02 -7.02
CA LYS A 237 -25.87 20.17 -5.79
C LYS A 237 -25.88 18.98 -4.82
N GLY A 238 -24.95 18.05 -4.98
CA GLY A 238 -24.76 16.92 -4.04
C GLY A 238 -23.36 16.83 -3.44
N LEU A 239 -22.53 17.89 -3.52
CA LEU A 239 -21.17 17.89 -2.99
C LEU A 239 -21.17 18.21 -1.49
N ALA A 240 -21.49 17.22 -0.66
CA ALA A 240 -21.02 17.15 0.72
C ALA A 240 -21.09 15.69 1.21
N LEU A 241 -19.94 15.03 1.27
CA LEU A 241 -19.74 13.78 2.01
C LEU A 241 -19.77 14.12 3.51
N GLY A 242 -20.97 14.41 4.01
CA GLY A 242 -21.18 14.94 5.36
C GLY A 242 -22.62 15.30 5.70
N SER A 243 -23.54 15.41 4.73
CA SER A 243 -24.97 15.52 5.02
C SER A 243 -25.70 14.21 4.76
N LEU A 244 -25.35 13.17 5.51
CA LEU A 244 -26.35 12.18 5.88
C LEU A 244 -27.39 12.94 6.71
N SER A 245 -28.61 13.06 6.19
CA SER A 245 -29.75 13.77 6.79
C SER A 245 -29.94 15.24 6.40
N ARG A 246 -30.25 15.47 5.12
CA ARG A 246 -31.33 16.40 4.78
C ARG A 246 -32.12 15.84 3.61
N LYS A 247 -33.30 15.28 3.91
CA LYS A 247 -34.37 15.09 2.93
C LYS A 247 -34.65 16.46 2.31
N THR A 248 -33.98 16.76 1.21
CA THR A 248 -34.37 17.86 0.35
C THR A 248 -35.27 17.21 -0.67
N GLU A 249 -36.55 17.56 -0.62
CA GLU A 249 -37.58 17.06 -1.53
C GLU A 249 -37.11 17.28 -2.97
N GLU A 250 -36.67 16.22 -3.64
CA GLU A 250 -36.51 16.22 -5.09
C GLU A 250 -37.91 16.13 -5.73
N PRO A 251 -38.13 16.85 -6.85
CA PRO A 251 -39.43 16.88 -7.49
C PRO A 251 -39.78 15.48 -8.00
N GLU A 252 -41.03 15.06 -7.79
CA GLU A 252 -41.60 13.82 -8.30
C GLU A 252 -41.36 13.68 -9.81
N ASN A 253 -40.30 12.97 -10.21
CA ASN A 253 -40.09 12.58 -11.60
C ASN A 253 -40.83 11.27 -11.86
N LYS A 254 -42.10 11.40 -12.25
CA LYS A 254 -42.89 10.32 -12.85
C LYS A 254 -42.18 9.77 -14.10
N ALA A 255 -41.92 8.46 -14.11
CA ALA A 255 -41.63 7.64 -15.29
C ALA A 255 -40.52 8.13 -16.25
N GLY A 256 -39.34 8.47 -15.74
CA GLY A 256 -38.16 8.76 -16.57
C GLY A 256 -36.90 8.10 -16.04
N VAL A 257 -35.98 7.71 -16.94
CA VAL A 257 -34.66 7.15 -16.61
C VAL A 257 -33.98 8.00 -15.52
N PRO A 258 -33.45 7.44 -14.42
CA PRO A 258 -32.80 8.24 -13.39
C PRO A 258 -31.52 8.89 -13.93
N VAL A 259 -31.17 10.07 -13.41
CA VAL A 259 -29.90 10.72 -13.76
C VAL A 259 -28.79 10.02 -12.98
N LEU A 260 -27.67 9.68 -13.63
CA LEU A 260 -26.53 9.09 -12.93
C LEU A 260 -25.90 10.11 -11.97
N THR A 261 -26.23 10.00 -10.68
CA THR A 261 -25.58 10.74 -9.59
C THR A 261 -24.56 9.86 -8.88
N VAL A 262 -23.62 10.50 -8.19
CA VAL A 262 -22.60 9.81 -7.36
C VAL A 262 -23.28 8.94 -6.29
N SER A 263 -24.33 9.45 -5.64
CA SER A 263 -25.11 8.71 -4.64
C SER A 263 -25.79 7.49 -5.24
N LEU A 264 -26.46 7.63 -6.39
CA LEU A 264 -27.12 6.52 -7.06
C LEU A 264 -26.12 5.44 -7.49
N LEU A 265 -24.96 5.82 -8.03
CA LEU A 265 -23.91 4.89 -8.44
C LEU A 265 -23.37 4.08 -7.25
N VAL A 266 -23.04 4.77 -6.15
CA VAL A 266 -22.50 4.17 -4.92
C VAL A 266 -23.53 3.25 -4.27
N GLU A 267 -24.78 3.70 -4.13
CA GLU A 267 -25.85 2.90 -3.52
C GLU A 267 -26.18 1.66 -4.35
N SER A 268 -26.27 1.80 -5.67
CA SER A 268 -26.54 0.69 -6.60
C SER A 268 -25.42 -0.36 -6.56
N LEU A 269 -24.17 0.07 -6.50
CA LEU A 269 -23.01 -0.81 -6.40
C LEU A 269 -22.97 -1.52 -5.05
N ALA A 270 -23.23 -0.80 -3.95
CA ALA A 270 -23.29 -1.38 -2.61
C ALA A 270 -24.36 -2.47 -2.50
N GLN A 271 -25.57 -2.21 -2.99
CA GLN A 271 -26.66 -3.20 -3.03
C GLN A 271 -26.29 -4.42 -3.87
N THR A 272 -25.59 -4.20 -5.00
CA THR A 272 -25.11 -5.28 -5.87
C THR A 272 -24.09 -6.17 -5.16
N ARG A 273 -23.12 -5.57 -4.47
CA ARG A 273 -22.09 -6.29 -3.71
C ARG A 273 -22.68 -7.06 -2.52
N GLU A 274 -23.63 -6.47 -1.80
CA GLU A 274 -24.34 -7.17 -0.72
C GLU A 274 -25.04 -8.43 -1.23
N PHE A 275 -25.67 -8.35 -2.41
CA PHE A 275 -26.28 -9.51 -3.05
C PHE A 275 -25.23 -10.57 -3.46
N GLU A 276 -24.13 -10.17 -4.09
CA GLU A 276 -23.04 -11.10 -4.47
C GLU A 276 -22.50 -11.84 -3.24
N ASN A 277 -22.23 -11.12 -2.15
CA ASN A 277 -21.74 -11.69 -0.89
C ASN A 277 -22.77 -12.62 -0.24
N ALA A 278 -24.05 -12.26 -0.27
CA ALA A 278 -25.12 -13.12 0.25
C ALA A 278 -25.24 -14.44 -0.55
N MET A 279 -25.11 -14.38 -1.88
CA MET A 279 -25.11 -15.58 -2.73
C MET A 279 -23.86 -16.42 -2.52
N ALA A 280 -22.68 -15.80 -2.45
CA ALA A 280 -21.42 -16.50 -2.18
C ALA A 280 -21.47 -17.25 -0.83
N LYS A 281 -21.97 -16.59 0.22
CA LYS A 281 -22.18 -17.23 1.53
C LYS A 281 -23.20 -18.36 1.49
N LYS A 282 -24.27 -18.23 0.71
CA LYS A 282 -25.30 -19.28 0.58
C LYS A 282 -24.76 -20.55 -0.08
N PHE A 283 -23.95 -20.42 -1.11
CA PHE A 283 -23.45 -21.56 -1.89
C PHE A 283 -22.05 -22.04 -1.46
N GLY A 284 -21.35 -21.29 -0.59
CA GLY A 284 -20.02 -21.67 -0.11
C GLY A 284 -18.91 -21.59 -1.17
N VAL A 285 -19.16 -20.84 -2.25
CA VAL A 285 -18.24 -20.60 -3.37
C VAL A 285 -18.19 -19.11 -3.67
N SER A 286 -17.11 -18.62 -4.28
CA SER A 286 -17.07 -17.20 -4.66
C SER A 286 -18.14 -16.88 -5.72
N PHE A 287 -18.66 -15.66 -5.72
CA PHE A 287 -19.66 -15.26 -6.73
C PHE A 287 -19.12 -15.33 -8.16
N LYS A 288 -17.81 -15.11 -8.34
CA LYS A 288 -17.13 -15.23 -9.63
C LYS A 288 -17.14 -16.68 -10.12
N GLU A 289 -16.73 -17.63 -9.29
CA GLU A 289 -16.76 -19.06 -9.64
C GLU A 289 -18.18 -19.55 -9.93
N LEU A 290 -19.18 -19.03 -9.21
CA LEU A 290 -20.59 -19.37 -9.44
C LEU A 290 -21.06 -18.99 -10.85
N VAL A 291 -20.69 -17.79 -11.33
CA VAL A 291 -21.11 -17.31 -12.65
C VAL A 291 -20.26 -17.92 -13.78
N GLU A 292 -18.97 -18.19 -13.53
CA GLU A 292 -18.07 -18.86 -14.50
C GLU A 292 -18.37 -20.36 -14.66
N GLY A 293 -18.83 -21.03 -13.60
CA GLY A 293 -19.13 -22.46 -13.60
C GLY A 293 -20.35 -22.87 -14.43
N VAL A 294 -21.15 -21.91 -14.89
CA VAL A 294 -22.40 -22.17 -15.63
C VAL A 294 -22.23 -21.75 -17.10
N PRO A 295 -22.30 -22.69 -18.07
CA PRO A 295 -22.19 -22.38 -19.48
C PRO A 295 -23.46 -21.66 -19.98
N LEU A 296 -23.46 -20.34 -19.89
CA LEU A 296 -24.58 -19.48 -20.31
C LEU A 296 -24.52 -19.12 -21.81
N PRO A 297 -25.66 -19.09 -22.53
CA PRO A 297 -25.72 -18.59 -23.91
C PRO A 297 -25.33 -17.11 -23.97
N GLY A 298 -24.30 -16.77 -24.75
CA GLY A 298 -23.86 -15.37 -24.95
C GLY A 298 -22.75 -14.88 -24.02
N GLY A 299 -22.18 -15.77 -23.20
CA GLY A 299 -20.89 -15.65 -22.53
C GLY A 299 -20.46 -14.26 -22.07
N THR A 300 -20.59 -13.99 -20.77
CA THR A 300 -19.46 -13.47 -19.99
C THR A 300 -19.68 -13.94 -18.56
N GLY A 301 -18.79 -14.78 -18.03
CA GLY A 301 -18.78 -15.23 -16.62
C GLY A 301 -18.47 -14.08 -15.65
N GLN A 302 -19.03 -12.90 -15.89
CA GLN A 302 -18.70 -11.65 -15.25
C GLN A 302 -19.68 -11.35 -14.11
N THR A 303 -19.13 -10.80 -13.03
CA THR A 303 -19.91 -10.41 -11.86
C THR A 303 -20.85 -9.24 -12.18
N LEU A 304 -21.88 -9.03 -11.36
CA LEU A 304 -22.79 -7.89 -11.50
C LEU A 304 -22.01 -6.58 -11.25
N SER A 305 -21.16 -6.58 -10.24
CA SER A 305 -20.28 -5.46 -9.85
C SER A 305 -19.38 -4.97 -10.99
N SER A 306 -18.96 -5.85 -11.90
CA SER A 306 -18.14 -5.45 -13.05
C SER A 306 -18.89 -4.55 -14.06
N ALA A 307 -20.22 -4.42 -13.99
CA ALA A 307 -21.01 -3.53 -14.86
C ALA A 307 -20.70 -2.05 -14.59
N PHE A 308 -20.34 -1.75 -13.34
CA PHE A 308 -20.12 -0.39 -12.86
C PHE A 308 -18.74 0.18 -13.25
N GLY A 309 -17.80 -0.67 -13.67
CA GLY A 309 -16.41 -0.29 -13.91
C GLY A 309 -16.25 0.85 -14.94
N LYS A 310 -17.01 0.82 -16.04
CA LYS A 310 -16.96 1.83 -17.11
C LYS A 310 -17.41 3.23 -16.65
N HIS A 311 -18.24 3.30 -15.61
CA HIS A 311 -18.85 4.54 -15.13
C HIS A 311 -18.22 5.07 -13.84
N MET A 312 -17.24 4.35 -13.28
CA MET A 312 -16.65 4.74 -12.00
C MET A 312 -15.77 5.98 -12.10
N SER A 313 -15.28 6.35 -13.29
CA SER A 313 -14.55 7.61 -13.47
C SER A 313 -15.35 8.83 -13.00
N VAL A 314 -16.68 8.81 -13.12
CA VAL A 314 -17.57 9.89 -12.63
C VAL A 314 -17.48 10.05 -11.11
N PHE A 315 -17.32 8.95 -10.37
CA PHE A 315 -17.09 8.99 -8.92
C PHE A 315 -15.70 9.53 -8.61
N VAL A 316 -14.67 9.04 -9.31
CA VAL A 316 -13.29 9.50 -9.12
C VAL A 316 -13.16 11.00 -9.41
N ASP A 317 -13.77 11.49 -10.48
CA ASP A 317 -13.77 12.91 -10.85
C ASP A 317 -14.49 13.78 -9.80
N ALA A 318 -15.57 13.27 -9.19
CA ALA A 318 -16.27 13.97 -8.11
C ALA A 318 -15.41 14.06 -6.84
N GLN A 319 -14.69 12.98 -6.49
CA GLN A 319 -13.75 12.96 -5.38
C GLN A 319 -12.53 13.85 -5.64
N ASP A 320 -11.98 13.84 -6.86
CA ASP A 320 -10.87 14.71 -7.28
C ASP A 320 -11.26 16.18 -7.13
N LYS A 321 -12.47 16.53 -7.56
CA LYS A 321 -13.00 17.88 -7.43
C LYS A 321 -13.25 18.29 -5.98
N LEU A 322 -13.80 17.40 -5.14
CA LEU A 322 -14.01 17.68 -3.72
C LEU A 322 -12.69 18.04 -3.04
N ILE A 323 -11.65 17.23 -3.27
CA ILE A 323 -10.32 17.46 -2.70
C ILE A 323 -9.68 18.72 -3.30
N SER A 324 -9.88 18.95 -4.60
CA SER A 324 -9.45 20.19 -5.27
C SER A 324 -10.05 21.43 -4.64
N ASP A 325 -11.36 21.46 -4.43
CA ASP A 325 -12.08 22.61 -3.88
C ASP A 325 -11.67 22.86 -2.40
N LEU A 326 -11.47 21.78 -1.63
CA LEU A 326 -10.95 21.84 -0.25
C LEU A 326 -9.54 22.46 -0.20
N LEU A 327 -8.68 22.11 -1.15
CA LEU A 327 -7.31 22.63 -1.23
C LEU A 327 -7.20 24.01 -1.88
N ALA A 328 -8.13 24.38 -2.77
CA ALA A 328 -8.12 25.66 -3.47
C ALA A 328 -8.16 26.87 -2.52
N SER A 329 -8.89 26.75 -1.40
CA SER A 329 -8.94 27.77 -0.35
C SER A 329 -7.60 27.99 0.39
N HIS A 330 -6.66 27.06 0.25
CA HIS A 330 -5.38 27.04 0.97
C HIS A 330 -4.15 27.17 0.05
N ARG A 331 -4.33 27.25 -1.28
CA ARG A 331 -3.24 27.41 -2.26
C ARG A 331 -3.03 28.86 -2.69
N GLY A 332 -1.78 29.25 -2.93
CA GLY A 332 -1.41 30.52 -3.58
C GLY A 332 -1.21 31.74 -2.65
N THR A 333 -1.09 32.92 -3.25
CA THR A 333 -0.87 34.23 -2.59
C THR A 333 -2.06 34.69 -1.75
N ASN A 334 -3.25 34.16 -2.00
CA ASN A 334 -4.50 34.46 -1.30
C ASN A 334 -4.88 33.43 -0.23
N ALA A 335 -3.96 32.54 0.17
CA ALA A 335 -4.15 31.70 1.36
C ALA A 335 -4.45 32.65 2.53
N ARG A 336 -5.72 32.73 2.93
CA ARG A 336 -6.16 33.53 4.06
C ARG A 336 -5.43 32.98 5.27
N SER A 337 -4.38 33.68 5.70
CA SER A 337 -3.83 33.49 7.03
C SER A 337 -5.00 33.70 7.98
N SER A 338 -5.42 32.64 8.67
CA SER A 338 -6.43 32.69 9.72
C SER A 338 -5.85 33.44 10.93
N LEU A 339 -5.58 34.73 10.77
CA LEU A 339 -5.16 35.64 11.82
C LEU A 339 -6.24 36.67 12.18
N ASP A 340 -7.36 36.72 11.46
CA ASP A 340 -8.42 37.74 11.66
C ASP A 340 -9.75 37.20 12.24
N ALA A 341 -9.80 35.95 12.69
CA ALA A 341 -10.92 35.50 13.52
C ALA A 341 -10.61 35.77 15.00
N THR A 342 -10.57 37.05 15.36
CA THR A 342 -10.59 37.52 16.76
C THR A 342 -11.91 37.09 17.40
N THR A 343 -11.97 35.86 17.89
CA THR A 343 -12.83 35.55 19.03
C THR A 343 -12.00 35.89 20.26
N THR A 344 -12.41 36.96 20.93
CA THR A 344 -11.90 37.32 22.26
C THR A 344 -11.93 36.07 23.15
N PRO A 345 -10.79 35.59 23.68
CA PRO A 345 -10.79 34.49 24.62
C PRO A 345 -11.40 35.00 25.94
N SER A 346 -12.48 34.37 26.39
CA SER A 346 -13.12 34.65 27.67
C SER A 346 -12.48 33.90 28.84
N ASP A 347 -11.27 33.32 28.67
CA ASP A 347 -10.56 32.69 29.78
C ASP A 347 -9.03 32.60 29.50
N PRO A 348 -8.16 33.17 30.35
CA PRO A 348 -6.71 33.16 30.15
C PRO A 348 -6.01 31.82 30.46
N ASP A 349 -6.70 30.83 31.05
CA ASP A 349 -6.07 29.57 31.52
C ASP A 349 -6.36 28.32 30.66
N THR A 350 -6.96 28.48 29.47
CA THR A 350 -7.17 27.34 28.56
C THR A 350 -6.26 27.47 27.32
N PRO A 351 -5.28 26.58 27.10
CA PRO A 351 -4.49 26.61 25.87
C PRO A 351 -5.38 26.21 24.70
N ALA A 352 -5.92 27.20 23.98
CA ALA A 352 -6.65 26.98 22.75
C ALA A 352 -5.71 26.36 21.71
N PRO A 353 -5.99 25.17 21.18
CA PRO A 353 -5.21 24.64 20.06
C PRO A 353 -5.60 25.45 18.82
N SER A 354 -4.73 26.37 18.40
CA SER A 354 -4.87 27.08 17.12
C SER A 354 -4.59 26.09 15.98
N LEU A 355 -5.65 25.38 15.60
CA LEU A 355 -5.70 24.45 14.48
C LEU A 355 -5.80 25.24 13.17
N LEU A 356 -5.12 24.77 12.13
CA LEU A 356 -5.54 25.06 10.76
C LEU A 356 -6.56 23.97 10.41
N PRO A 357 -7.81 24.31 10.06
CA PRO A 357 -8.85 23.35 9.67
C PRO A 357 -8.44 22.44 8.48
N SER A 358 -7.48 22.89 7.66
CA SER A 358 -7.07 22.30 6.38
C SER A 358 -6.53 20.86 6.42
N SER A 359 -5.66 20.50 7.37
CA SER A 359 -5.06 19.16 7.40
C SER A 359 -6.08 18.11 7.83
N THR A 360 -6.79 18.36 8.93
CA THR A 360 -7.74 17.41 9.51
C THR A 360 -8.90 17.11 8.54
N GLU A 361 -9.44 18.12 7.86
CA GLU A 361 -10.52 17.94 6.88
C GLU A 361 -10.05 17.17 5.63
N LEU A 362 -8.86 17.45 5.10
CA LEU A 362 -8.28 16.72 3.97
C LEU A 362 -8.08 15.23 4.32
N PHE A 363 -7.47 14.94 5.47
CA PHE A 363 -7.20 13.56 5.86
C PHE A 363 -8.46 12.80 6.27
N PHE A 364 -9.47 13.48 6.82
CA PHE A 364 -10.79 12.90 7.05
C PHE A 364 -11.48 12.56 5.71
N ALA A 365 -11.41 13.45 4.72
CA ALA A 365 -11.98 13.21 3.39
C ALA A 365 -11.27 12.04 2.67
N ILE A 366 -9.94 11.98 2.73
CA ILE A 366 -9.16 10.86 2.17
C ILE A 366 -9.50 9.56 2.90
N GLY A 367 -9.52 9.56 4.24
CA GLY A 367 -9.81 8.38 5.04
C GLY A 367 -11.23 7.84 4.80
N THR A 368 -12.23 8.70 4.82
CA THR A 368 -13.63 8.32 4.56
C THR A 368 -13.80 7.80 3.14
N GLY A 369 -13.18 8.46 2.15
CA GLY A 369 -13.26 8.01 0.76
C GLY A 369 -12.53 6.69 0.51
N MET A 370 -11.42 6.41 1.20
CA MET A 370 -10.76 5.10 1.15
C MET A 370 -11.63 3.99 1.76
N ASP A 371 -12.26 4.24 2.92
CA ASP A 371 -13.17 3.28 3.56
C ASP A 371 -14.39 2.97 2.67
N GLU A 372 -14.91 3.99 1.96
CA GLU A 372 -15.95 3.81 0.95
C GLU A 372 -15.45 3.01 -0.27
N CYS A 373 -14.22 3.23 -0.74
CA CYS A 373 -13.63 2.46 -1.82
C CYS A 373 -13.45 0.98 -1.45
N LEU A 374 -13.03 0.69 -0.22
CA LEU A 374 -12.87 -0.68 0.27
C LEU A 374 -14.24 -1.39 0.32
N LYS A 375 -15.30 -0.67 0.71
CA LYS A 375 -16.67 -1.19 0.71
C LYS A 375 -17.24 -1.38 -0.70
N LEU A 376 -16.91 -0.51 -1.64
CA LEU A 376 -17.39 -0.52 -3.02
C LEU A 376 -16.53 -1.38 -3.96
N GLY A 377 -15.44 -1.96 -3.43
CA GLY A 377 -14.29 -2.49 -4.14
C GLY A 377 -14.57 -3.16 -5.47
N GLY A 378 -13.97 -2.62 -6.53
CA GLY A 378 -13.60 -3.33 -7.76
C GLY A 378 -12.14 -2.98 -8.06
N GLU A 379 -11.34 -3.94 -8.50
CA GLU A 379 -9.88 -3.79 -8.64
C GLU A 379 -9.48 -2.52 -9.43
N GLY A 380 -10.18 -2.22 -10.54
CA GLY A 380 -9.92 -1.02 -11.35
C GLY A 380 -10.32 0.31 -10.69
N VAL A 381 -11.31 0.30 -9.80
CA VAL A 381 -11.79 1.50 -9.07
C VAL A 381 -10.78 1.90 -8.00
N MET A 382 -10.27 0.91 -7.28
CA MET A 382 -9.29 1.13 -6.22
C MET A 382 -8.01 1.75 -6.78
N LYS A 383 -7.57 1.30 -7.97
CA LYS A 383 -6.38 1.84 -8.65
C LYS A 383 -6.55 3.32 -9.00
N LEU A 384 -7.68 3.69 -9.61
CA LEU A 384 -7.95 5.08 -9.99
C LEU A 384 -8.05 6.01 -8.77
N MET A 385 -8.70 5.55 -7.70
CA MET A 385 -8.84 6.31 -6.46
C MET A 385 -7.51 6.45 -5.71
N CYS A 386 -6.71 5.39 -5.63
CA CYS A 386 -5.37 5.44 -5.03
C CYS A 386 -4.47 6.44 -5.77
N ALA A 387 -4.45 6.40 -7.11
CA ALA A 387 -3.71 7.36 -7.92
C ALA A 387 -4.16 8.81 -7.69
N MET A 388 -5.45 9.05 -7.54
CA MET A 388 -6.01 10.36 -7.20
C MET A 388 -5.54 10.83 -5.81
N TYR A 389 -5.59 9.98 -4.79
CA TYR A 389 -5.11 10.33 -3.45
C TYR A 389 -3.61 10.63 -3.42
N LYS A 390 -2.79 9.80 -4.09
CA LYS A 390 -1.35 10.02 -4.27
C LYS A 390 -1.05 11.40 -4.86
N LYS A 391 -1.75 11.76 -5.95
CA LYS A 391 -1.69 13.09 -6.57
C LYS A 391 -1.96 14.20 -5.54
N TRP A 392 -3.06 14.13 -4.79
CA TRP A 392 -3.42 15.21 -3.87
C TRP A 392 -2.52 15.30 -2.63
N LEU A 393 -2.01 14.18 -2.12
CA LEU A 393 -1.01 14.15 -1.04
C LEU A 393 0.28 14.86 -1.47
N LYS A 394 0.76 14.57 -2.69
CA LYS A 394 1.94 15.24 -3.26
C LYS A 394 1.73 16.74 -3.39
N VAL A 395 0.60 17.17 -3.94
CA VAL A 395 0.35 18.61 -4.11
C VAL A 395 0.13 19.30 -2.76
N TYR A 396 -0.43 18.62 -1.75
CA TYR A 396 -0.48 19.16 -0.39
C TYR A 396 0.92 19.37 0.20
N ALA A 397 1.82 18.40 0.03
CA ALA A 397 3.23 18.52 0.48
C ALA A 397 3.96 19.69 -0.20
N GLU A 398 3.83 19.84 -1.52
CA GLU A 398 4.58 20.83 -2.30
C GLU A 398 3.95 22.25 -2.23
N ASP A 399 2.65 22.37 -2.52
CA ASP A 399 2.01 23.68 -2.75
C ASP A 399 1.44 24.32 -1.48
N VAL A 400 1.21 23.54 -0.43
CA VAL A 400 0.68 24.04 0.85
C VAL A 400 1.80 24.08 1.89
N LEU A 401 2.43 22.93 2.15
CA LEU A 401 3.39 22.81 3.25
C LEU A 401 4.74 23.47 2.91
N VAL A 402 5.39 23.09 1.81
CA VAL A 402 6.67 23.73 1.42
C VAL A 402 6.48 25.21 1.09
N ALA A 403 5.40 25.59 0.41
CA ALA A 403 5.10 27.00 0.14
C ALA A 403 4.87 27.82 1.42
N GLY A 404 4.22 27.24 2.43
CA GLY A 404 4.07 27.84 3.76
C GLY A 404 5.41 28.14 4.43
N THR A 405 6.36 27.20 4.36
CA THR A 405 7.70 27.41 4.94
C THR A 405 8.46 28.59 4.30
N LYS A 406 8.33 28.80 2.98
CA LYS A 406 9.04 29.87 2.24
C LYS A 406 8.53 31.28 2.54
N LYS A 407 7.22 31.45 2.83
CA LYS A 407 6.63 32.76 3.14
C LYS A 407 7.15 33.35 4.47
N SER A 408 7.65 32.52 5.38
CA SER A 408 8.20 32.96 6.67
C SER A 408 9.57 33.66 6.57
N GLY A 409 10.25 33.58 5.43
CA GLY A 409 11.63 34.07 5.24
C GLY A 409 11.77 35.55 4.87
N GLN A 410 10.69 36.29 4.63
CA GLN A 410 10.78 37.72 4.30
C GLN A 410 10.81 38.61 5.56
N GLU A 411 12.03 38.98 5.93
CA GLU A 411 12.46 40.14 6.73
C GLU A 411 11.35 40.99 7.36
N ARG A 412 10.90 40.62 8.57
CA ARG A 412 10.38 41.60 9.54
C ARG A 412 10.97 41.33 10.92
N LYS A 413 11.55 42.37 11.51
CA LYS A 413 12.25 42.39 12.82
C LYS A 413 11.33 42.17 14.04
N SER A 414 10.12 41.65 13.87
CA SER A 414 9.23 41.36 14.99
C SER A 414 9.43 39.91 15.44
N ILE A 415 9.69 39.74 16.74
CA ILE A 415 9.92 38.44 17.37
C ILE A 415 8.66 37.56 17.40
N ASP A 416 7.48 38.16 17.15
CA ASP A 416 6.15 37.54 17.29
C ASP A 416 5.58 36.86 16.03
N THR A 417 6.29 36.85 14.90
CA THR A 417 5.80 36.22 13.64
C THR A 417 6.64 35.03 13.19
N ARG A 418 7.45 34.47 14.08
CA ARG A 418 8.33 33.35 13.75
C ARG A 418 7.54 32.03 13.70
N PHE A 419 7.61 31.38 12.54
CA PHE A 419 7.48 29.94 12.32
C PHE A 419 6.58 29.18 13.32
N ASN A 420 5.31 28.92 12.98
CA ASN A 420 4.33 28.34 13.91
C ASN A 420 4.70 26.88 14.25
N PRO A 421 5.23 26.59 15.46
CA PRO A 421 5.73 25.26 15.80
C PRO A 421 4.61 24.20 15.91
N SER A 422 3.34 24.64 15.96
CA SER A 422 2.18 23.76 15.89
C SER A 422 1.94 23.12 14.52
N GLU A 423 2.51 23.65 13.43
CA GLU A 423 2.44 23.03 12.09
C GLU A 423 3.36 21.81 11.99
N ILE A 424 4.51 21.85 12.65
CA ILE A 424 5.46 20.74 12.69
C ILE A 424 4.88 19.55 13.46
N GLN A 425 4.19 19.81 14.58
CA GLN A 425 3.50 18.76 15.33
C GLN A 425 2.54 17.97 14.44
N LYS A 426 1.71 18.70 13.68
CA LYS A 426 0.67 18.12 12.82
C LYS A 426 1.28 17.34 11.66
N LEU A 427 2.38 17.82 11.07
CA LEU A 427 3.16 17.10 10.07
C LEU A 427 3.75 15.79 10.60
N CYS A 428 4.26 15.80 11.82
CA CYS A 428 4.88 14.63 12.42
C CYS A 428 3.85 13.58 12.85
N ILE A 429 2.71 13.99 13.41
CA ILE A 429 1.57 13.10 13.72
C ILE A 429 0.99 12.51 12.44
N LEU A 430 0.94 13.29 11.37
CA LEU A 430 0.42 12.87 10.08
C LEU A 430 1.30 11.81 9.41
N GLU A 431 2.61 11.99 9.45
CA GLU A 431 3.58 11.01 8.96
C GLU A 431 3.38 9.65 9.65
N GLU A 432 3.08 9.65 10.95
CA GLU A 432 2.80 8.43 11.71
C GLU A 432 1.43 7.84 11.36
N LYS A 433 0.36 8.64 11.25
CA LYS A 433 -0.97 8.11 10.85
C LYS A 433 -1.02 7.52 9.45
N ILE A 434 -0.32 8.13 8.49
CA ILE A 434 -0.21 7.59 7.12
C ILE A 434 0.54 6.27 7.15
N ARG A 435 1.64 6.21 7.91
CA ARG A 435 2.43 4.99 8.10
C ARG A 435 1.57 3.88 8.72
N ASP A 436 0.82 4.16 9.77
CA ASP A 436 0.01 3.16 10.47
C ASP A 436 -1.06 2.57 9.53
N LYS A 437 -1.76 3.40 8.75
CA LYS A 437 -2.74 2.93 7.76
C LYS A 437 -2.11 2.10 6.62
N ILE A 438 -0.93 2.49 6.13
CA ILE A 438 -0.22 1.72 5.11
C ILE A 438 0.21 0.36 5.67
N THR A 439 0.61 0.30 6.94
CA THR A 439 1.11 -0.93 7.58
C THR A 439 -0.02 -1.89 7.95
N GLU A 440 -1.23 -1.40 8.25
CA GLU A 440 -2.42 -2.24 8.50
C GLU A 440 -2.94 -2.94 7.23
N ASP A 441 -2.75 -2.33 6.05
CA ASP A 441 -3.20 -2.85 4.76
C ASP A 441 -2.16 -3.75 4.05
N GLU A 442 -0.95 -3.94 4.60
CA GLU A 442 0.03 -4.93 4.13
C GLU A 442 -0.38 -6.37 4.55
N GLY A 443 -1.54 -6.80 4.05
CA GLY A 443 -1.82 -8.22 3.86
C GLY A 443 -1.00 -8.76 2.68
N GLU A 444 -0.61 -10.03 2.75
CA GLU A 444 0.42 -10.70 1.93
C GLU A 444 0.22 -10.74 0.39
N GLU A 445 -0.67 -9.98 -0.24
CA GLU A 445 -0.87 -10.04 -1.70
C GLU A 445 -1.03 -8.65 -2.35
N GLU A 446 -0.17 -8.40 -3.35
CA GLU A 446 -0.02 -7.20 -4.22
C GLU A 446 0.93 -6.07 -3.72
N GLU A 447 2.20 -6.43 -3.53
CA GLU A 447 3.31 -5.47 -3.44
C GLU A 447 3.47 -4.68 -4.76
N GLY A 448 3.08 -3.41 -4.76
CA GLY A 448 3.60 -2.42 -5.71
C GLY A 448 2.64 -1.32 -6.14
N GLU A 449 1.37 -1.64 -6.43
CA GLU A 449 0.46 -0.66 -7.05
C GLU A 449 -0.23 0.24 -6.01
N PHE A 450 -0.49 -0.28 -4.81
CA PHE A 450 -1.20 0.43 -3.73
C PHE A 450 -0.29 1.09 -2.68
N SER A 451 1.03 0.87 -2.72
CA SER A 451 1.97 1.46 -1.75
C SER A 451 2.05 2.99 -1.88
N MET A 452 1.97 3.71 -0.75
CA MET A 452 2.12 5.18 -0.66
C MET A 452 3.47 5.62 -0.07
N ALA A 453 4.51 4.79 -0.24
CA ALA A 453 5.84 5.03 0.33
C ALA A 453 6.52 6.30 -0.22
N GLU A 454 6.32 6.61 -1.50
CA GLU A 454 6.88 7.83 -2.11
C GLU A 454 6.29 9.10 -1.50
N GLU A 455 4.96 9.10 -1.26
CA GLU A 455 4.27 10.21 -0.61
C GLU A 455 4.74 10.39 0.84
N GLN A 456 4.99 9.29 1.56
CA GLN A 456 5.55 9.34 2.91
C GLN A 456 6.95 9.99 2.93
N GLU A 457 7.81 9.67 1.95
CA GLU A 457 9.14 10.27 1.84
C GLU A 457 9.07 11.80 1.63
N LEU A 458 8.08 12.28 0.88
CA LEU A 458 7.84 13.72 0.72
C LEU A 458 7.55 14.40 2.07
N PHE A 459 6.68 13.82 2.91
CA PHE A 459 6.40 14.39 4.23
C PHE A 459 7.63 14.40 5.14
N VAL A 460 8.45 13.34 5.13
CA VAL A 460 9.73 13.30 5.88
C VAL A 460 10.69 14.39 5.40
N SER A 461 10.73 14.67 4.09
CA SER A 461 11.52 15.76 3.50
C SER A 461 11.01 17.13 3.97
N VAL A 462 9.70 17.34 4.04
CA VAL A 462 9.11 18.58 4.57
C VAL A 462 9.49 18.78 6.04
N ILE A 463 9.37 17.73 6.87
CA ILE A 463 9.76 17.78 8.29
C ILE A 463 11.23 18.15 8.44
N SER A 464 12.11 17.56 7.62
CA SER A 464 13.55 17.88 7.64
C SER A 464 13.84 19.34 7.29
N THR A 465 13.07 19.92 6.38
CA THR A 465 13.15 21.34 6.03
C THR A 465 12.73 22.21 7.21
N CYS A 466 11.63 21.86 7.88
CA CYS A 466 11.17 22.56 9.07
C CYS A 466 12.18 22.50 10.23
N LEU A 467 12.80 21.34 10.47
CA LEU A 467 13.87 21.20 11.46
C LEU A 467 15.07 22.12 11.16
N THR A 468 15.41 22.29 9.87
CA THR A 468 16.50 23.18 9.45
C THR A 468 16.17 24.65 9.70
N LEU A 469 14.90 25.04 9.53
CA LEU A 469 14.43 26.40 9.86
C LEU A 469 14.45 26.66 11.37
N LEU A 470 14.08 25.67 12.19
CA LEU A 470 14.21 25.77 13.65
C LEU A 470 15.68 25.90 14.10
N LEU A 471 16.61 25.21 13.43
CA LEU A 471 18.04 25.35 13.72
C LEU A 471 18.56 26.76 13.36
N ARG A 472 18.12 27.32 12.23
CA ARG A 472 18.45 28.70 11.87
C ARG A 472 17.92 29.71 12.89
N GLU A 473 16.75 29.43 13.45
CA GLU A 473 16.16 30.25 14.50
C GLU A 473 16.96 30.19 15.81
N LEU A 474 17.45 29.01 16.18
CA LEU A 474 18.40 28.85 17.29
C LEU A 474 19.69 29.65 17.02
N ASP A 475 20.23 29.57 15.81
CA ASP A 475 21.45 30.31 15.43
C ASP A 475 21.26 31.82 15.55
N ASN A 476 20.12 32.35 15.08
CA ASN A 476 19.81 33.78 15.18
C ASN A 476 19.66 34.23 16.65
N THR A 477 19.03 33.41 17.48
CA THR A 477 18.79 33.73 18.90
C THR A 477 20.07 33.64 19.73
N THR A 478 21.00 32.76 19.35
CA THR A 478 22.30 32.60 20.04
C THR A 478 23.42 33.46 19.47
N ASP A 479 23.23 34.09 18.31
CA ASP A 479 24.23 34.97 17.67
C ASP A 479 24.72 36.12 18.56
N PRO A 480 23.84 36.87 19.26
CA PRO A 480 24.28 37.96 20.13
C PRO A 480 25.27 37.51 21.22
N SER A 481 25.05 36.34 21.82
CA SER A 481 25.94 35.79 22.85
C SER A 481 27.33 35.47 22.29
N PHE A 482 27.43 34.92 21.08
CA PHE A 482 28.72 34.69 20.42
C PHE A 482 29.39 35.99 19.99
N GLN A 483 28.64 37.03 19.61
CA GLN A 483 29.21 38.35 19.33
C GLN A 483 29.81 38.99 20.58
N THR A 484 29.21 38.79 21.75
CA THR A 484 29.77 39.24 23.05
C THR A 484 31.08 38.50 23.36
N LEU A 485 31.13 37.18 23.16
CA LEU A 485 32.34 36.36 23.32
C LEU A 485 33.49 36.86 22.42
N LEU A 486 33.21 37.16 21.15
CA LEU A 486 34.22 37.62 20.18
C LEU A 486 34.79 39.00 20.48
N LYS A 487 34.03 39.87 21.16
CA LYS A 487 34.48 41.21 21.55
C LYS A 487 35.31 41.21 22.84
N PHE A 488 35.33 40.09 23.56
CA PHE A 488 36.01 39.98 24.83
C PHE A 488 37.53 39.92 24.65
N ASN A 489 38.29 40.68 25.44
CA ASN A 489 39.75 40.65 25.41
C ASN A 489 40.30 39.62 26.39
N TRP A 490 40.54 38.40 25.90
CA TRP A 490 41.05 37.28 26.70
C TRP A 490 42.49 37.45 27.20
N GLY A 491 43.23 38.42 26.66
CA GLY A 491 44.62 38.68 27.05
C GLY A 491 44.78 39.60 28.27
N SER A 492 43.73 40.33 28.66
CA SER A 492 43.77 41.35 29.72
C SER A 492 42.93 41.00 30.95
N ILE A 493 42.70 39.71 31.20
CA ILE A 493 41.95 39.25 32.38
C ILE A 493 42.92 39.10 33.55
N ASP A 494 42.67 39.87 34.62
CA ASP A 494 43.51 39.88 35.82
C ASP A 494 42.90 39.06 36.99
N THR A 495 41.60 38.75 36.94
CA THR A 495 40.90 37.93 37.94
C THR A 495 39.90 36.98 37.30
N ILE A 496 39.84 35.77 37.84
CA ILE A 496 38.82 34.78 37.48
C ILE A 496 37.53 35.14 38.23
N THR A 497 36.45 35.31 37.49
CA THR A 497 35.11 35.55 38.05
C THR A 497 34.22 34.32 37.82
N GLY A 498 32.96 34.37 38.26
CA GLY A 498 31.97 33.35 37.92
C GLY A 498 31.76 33.22 36.39
N PRO A 499 30.77 32.43 35.95
CA PRO A 499 30.45 32.30 34.53
C PRO A 499 30.29 33.66 33.84
N SER A 500 30.90 33.83 32.67
CA SER A 500 30.80 35.07 31.92
C SER A 500 29.37 35.29 31.42
N ALA A 501 28.95 36.56 31.33
CA ALA A 501 27.60 36.95 30.90
C ALA A 501 27.18 36.33 29.56
N TRP A 502 28.12 36.18 28.62
CA TRP A 502 27.84 35.57 27.31
C TRP A 502 27.34 34.12 27.42
N VAL A 503 27.83 33.33 28.38
CA VAL A 503 27.41 31.93 28.56
C VAL A 503 26.03 31.83 29.20
N GLU A 504 25.74 32.74 30.14
CA GLU A 504 24.43 32.82 30.78
C GLU A 504 23.35 33.26 29.79
N GLU A 505 23.65 34.29 28.98
CA GLU A 505 22.80 34.72 27.86
C GLU A 505 22.59 33.59 26.84
N LEU A 506 23.66 32.85 26.50
CA LEU A 506 23.56 31.71 25.59
C LEU A 506 22.69 30.59 26.18
N GLY A 507 22.84 30.30 27.47
CA GLY A 507 22.07 29.29 28.17
C GLY A 507 20.58 29.61 28.20
N THR A 508 20.23 30.87 28.48
CA THR A 508 18.84 31.35 28.47
C THR A 508 18.23 31.35 27.06
N ALA A 509 18.99 31.82 26.06
CA ALA A 509 18.61 31.77 24.64
C ALA A 509 18.38 30.34 24.14
N THR A 510 19.21 29.40 24.56
CA THR A 510 19.10 28.00 24.16
C THR A 510 17.91 27.32 24.85
N ALA A 511 17.68 27.62 26.14
CA ALA A 511 16.56 27.08 26.91
C ALA A 511 15.20 27.56 26.36
N SER A 512 15.09 28.82 25.93
CA SER A 512 13.83 29.35 25.38
C SER A 512 13.42 28.64 24.09
N VAL A 513 14.37 28.41 23.18
CA VAL A 513 14.12 27.68 21.92
C VAL A 513 13.83 26.20 22.18
N SER A 514 14.58 25.57 23.11
CA SER A 514 14.37 24.19 23.51
C SER A 514 12.96 23.97 24.09
N GLN A 515 12.49 24.84 24.98
CA GLN A 515 11.16 24.74 25.59
C GLN A 515 10.05 24.75 24.53
N VAL A 516 10.11 25.68 23.57
CA VAL A 516 9.14 25.77 22.48
C VAL A 516 9.10 24.48 21.65
N ILE A 517 10.25 23.84 21.45
CA ILE A 517 10.35 22.60 20.67
C ILE A 517 9.76 21.42 21.43
N HIS A 518 10.02 21.29 22.73
CA HIS A 518 9.45 20.22 23.55
C HIS A 518 7.94 20.36 23.73
N ASP A 519 7.44 21.59 23.85
CA ASP A 519 6.00 21.84 24.02
C ASP A 519 5.21 21.62 22.72
N LYS A 520 5.87 21.69 21.56
CA LYS A 520 5.21 21.72 20.25
C LYS A 520 5.56 20.56 19.33
N ILE A 521 6.63 19.79 19.57
CA ILE A 521 6.97 18.61 18.77
C ILE A 521 6.79 17.37 19.64
N GLU A 522 5.73 16.61 19.35
CA GLU A 522 5.36 15.42 20.12
C GLU A 522 6.22 14.19 19.78
N PRO A 523 6.56 13.90 18.50
CA PRO A 523 7.35 12.71 18.22
C PRO A 523 8.82 12.87 18.61
N LYS A 524 9.23 12.07 19.60
CA LYS A 524 10.56 12.12 20.23
C LYS A 524 11.73 11.96 19.24
N LYS A 525 11.51 11.26 18.12
CA LYS A 525 12.52 11.06 17.06
C LYS A 525 12.97 12.39 16.42
N TYR A 526 12.04 13.32 16.19
CA TYR A 526 12.34 14.62 15.59
C TYR A 526 12.93 15.59 16.61
N VAL A 527 12.44 15.56 17.86
CA VAL A 527 13.05 16.29 18.98
C VAL A 527 14.52 15.88 19.17
N ARG A 528 14.81 14.58 19.15
CA ARG A 528 16.18 14.06 19.24
C ARG A 528 17.07 14.56 18.09
N SER A 529 16.58 14.44 16.85
CA SER A 529 17.29 14.93 15.66
C SER A 529 17.63 16.42 15.75
N PHE A 530 16.69 17.24 16.25
CA PHE A 530 16.94 18.64 16.53
C PHE A 530 18.04 18.82 17.58
N CYS A 531 17.93 18.16 18.74
CA CYS A 531 18.90 18.28 19.84
C CYS A 531 20.33 17.93 19.38
N ASP A 532 20.48 16.81 18.67
CA ASP A 532 21.77 16.36 18.13
C ASP A 532 22.37 17.43 17.19
N ARG A 533 21.59 17.93 16.23
CA ARG A 533 22.03 18.96 15.27
C ARG A 533 22.34 20.30 15.94
N ALA A 534 21.49 20.74 16.88
CA ALA A 534 21.65 21.96 17.64
C ALA A 534 22.96 21.94 18.45
N SER A 535 23.24 20.83 19.15
CA SER A 535 24.47 20.69 19.94
C SER A 535 25.72 20.77 19.08
N ASN A 536 25.73 20.08 17.93
CA ASN A 536 26.86 20.11 17.00
C ASN A 536 27.07 21.51 16.39
N ALA A 537 25.97 22.19 16.03
CA ALA A 537 26.03 23.56 15.51
C ALA A 537 26.63 24.53 16.53
N LEU A 538 26.13 24.53 17.77
CA LEU A 538 26.62 25.40 18.84
C LEU A 538 28.09 25.11 19.20
N VAL A 539 28.49 23.84 19.29
CA VAL A 539 29.90 23.47 19.53
C VAL A 539 30.80 23.95 18.40
N THR A 540 30.37 23.82 17.15
CA THR A 540 31.13 24.32 15.98
C THR A 540 31.28 25.84 16.05
N ARG A 541 30.22 26.57 16.39
CA ARG A 541 30.25 28.02 16.58
C ARG A 541 31.19 28.45 17.71
N PHE A 542 31.14 27.76 18.85
CA PHE A 542 32.07 28.00 19.95
C PHE A 542 33.52 27.75 19.54
N THR A 543 33.79 26.67 18.80
CA THR A 543 35.14 26.36 18.30
C THR A 543 35.65 27.45 17.36
N ASN A 544 34.81 27.95 16.45
CA ASN A 544 35.16 29.05 15.56
C ASN A 544 35.39 30.36 16.32
N ALA A 545 34.60 30.62 17.37
CA ALA A 545 34.78 31.80 18.20
C ALA A 545 36.08 31.72 19.01
N LEU A 546 36.38 30.57 19.61
CA LEU A 546 37.63 30.29 20.30
C LEU A 546 38.85 30.60 19.43
N VAL A 547 38.86 30.15 18.17
CA VAL A 547 39.96 30.38 17.22
C VAL A 547 40.12 31.86 16.88
N LYS A 548 39.01 32.60 16.76
CA LYS A 548 39.00 34.05 16.48
C LYS A 548 39.38 34.89 17.70
N SER A 549 39.23 34.35 18.91
CA SER A 549 39.57 34.99 20.18
C SER A 549 41.06 34.97 20.52
N ARG A 550 41.93 34.52 19.60
CA ARG A 550 43.39 34.57 19.75
C ARG A 550 43.88 36.03 19.90
N PRO A 551 44.85 36.32 20.78
CA PRO A 551 45.56 35.37 21.64
C PRO A 551 44.86 35.10 22.99
N ILE A 552 44.88 33.85 23.45
CA ILE A 552 44.33 33.42 24.74
C ILE A 552 45.48 33.21 25.72
N LYS A 553 45.52 33.97 26.83
CA LYS A 553 46.66 33.97 27.78
C LYS A 553 46.22 33.77 29.23
N GLY A 554 47.05 33.05 30.00
CA GLY A 554 46.98 32.96 31.47
C GLY A 554 45.56 32.74 32.01
N LEU A 555 45.12 33.64 32.88
CA LEU A 555 43.81 33.62 33.55
C LEU A 555 42.64 33.70 32.57
N GLY A 556 42.83 34.25 31.36
CA GLY A 556 41.79 34.26 30.33
C GLY A 556 41.47 32.89 29.77
N GLY A 557 42.46 32.00 29.67
CA GLY A 557 42.22 30.61 29.32
C GLY A 557 41.48 29.87 30.45
N GLU A 558 41.81 30.16 31.71
CA GLU A 558 41.14 29.57 32.88
C GLU A 558 39.67 30.01 32.98
N GLN A 559 39.38 31.29 32.74
CA GLN A 559 38.00 31.79 32.65
C GLN A 559 37.22 31.11 31.52
N LEU A 560 37.82 30.96 30.34
CA LEU A 560 37.16 30.29 29.21
C LEU A 560 36.92 28.79 29.49
N LEU A 561 37.78 28.15 30.29
CA LEU A 561 37.59 26.77 30.72
C LEU A 561 36.38 26.63 31.66
N LEU A 562 36.16 27.59 32.57
CA LEU A 562 34.95 27.66 33.40
C LEU A 562 33.70 27.91 32.54
N ASP A 563 33.78 28.85 31.62
CA ASP A 563 32.72 29.16 30.67
C ASP A 563 32.35 27.94 29.81
N LEU A 564 33.33 27.13 29.41
CA LEU A 564 33.12 25.88 28.67
C LEU A 564 32.31 24.84 29.48
N GLN A 565 32.49 24.78 30.81
CA GLN A 565 31.68 23.89 31.65
C GLN A 565 30.24 24.40 31.79
N SER A 566 30.05 25.72 31.91
CA SER A 566 28.72 26.34 31.89
C SER A 566 28.03 26.14 30.54
N PHE A 567 28.77 26.24 29.43
CA PHE A 567 28.29 25.95 28.08
C PHE A 567 27.88 24.48 27.94
N LYS A 568 28.70 23.54 28.43
CA LYS A 568 28.37 22.11 28.48
C LYS A 568 27.08 21.84 29.24
N SER A 569 26.90 22.48 30.39
CA SER A 569 25.67 22.38 31.19
C SER A 569 24.44 22.86 30.41
N SER A 570 24.55 23.97 29.68
CA SER A 570 23.48 24.47 28.80
C SER A 570 23.15 23.50 27.66
N LEU A 571 24.15 22.89 27.01
CA LEU A 571 23.92 21.89 25.96
C LEU A 571 23.21 20.65 26.50
N LEU A 572 23.62 20.15 27.67
CA LEU A 572 23.01 18.98 28.29
C LEU A 572 21.54 19.20 28.66
N LYS A 573 21.09 20.45 28.82
CA LYS A 573 19.69 20.79 29.12
C LYS A 573 18.80 20.90 27.88
N ILE A 574 19.36 20.94 26.67
CA ILE A 574 18.59 21.06 25.41
C ILE A 574 17.52 19.96 25.25
N PRO A 575 17.77 18.68 25.58
CA PRO A 575 16.76 17.62 25.45
C PRO A 575 15.64 17.63 26.50
N GLY A 576 15.65 18.55 27.48
CA GLY A 576 14.65 18.63 28.54
C GLY A 576 14.76 17.53 29.60
N SER A 577 14.02 17.66 30.71
CA SER A 577 14.06 16.76 31.88
C SER A 577 13.38 15.38 31.66
N GLY A 578 13.54 14.80 30.47
CA GLY A 578 12.98 13.51 30.04
C GLY A 578 13.95 12.33 30.27
N ALA A 579 13.72 11.61 31.36
CA ALA A 579 14.62 10.71 32.09
C ALA A 579 15.23 9.45 31.41
N SER A 580 15.41 9.34 30.09
CA SER A 580 16.07 8.12 29.52
C SER A 580 16.69 8.19 28.12
N THR A 581 16.61 9.30 27.39
CA THR A 581 17.16 9.42 26.03
C THR A 581 18.59 9.99 25.94
N GLU A 582 19.13 10.45 27.06
CA GLU A 582 20.34 11.28 27.10
C GLU A 582 21.66 10.52 27.13
N SER A 583 21.73 9.20 27.34
CA SER A 583 23.06 8.56 27.47
C SER A 583 23.92 8.71 26.21
N MET A 584 23.35 8.53 25.01
CA MET A 584 24.12 8.72 23.76
C MET A 584 24.32 10.19 23.41
N TYR A 585 23.31 11.04 23.61
CA TYR A 585 23.41 12.48 23.39
C TYR A 585 24.44 13.12 24.32
N ALA A 586 24.30 12.91 25.63
CA ALA A 586 25.20 13.43 26.64
C ALA A 586 26.61 12.86 26.50
N ARG A 587 26.78 11.59 26.08
CA ARG A 587 28.11 11.05 25.71
C ARG A 587 28.70 11.80 24.52
N ASN A 588 27.91 12.09 23.49
CA ASN A 588 28.38 12.83 22.31
C ASN A 588 28.76 14.27 22.67
N VAL A 589 27.91 14.98 23.41
CA VAL A 589 28.19 16.33 23.93
C VAL A 589 29.46 16.32 24.78
N THR A 590 29.57 15.37 25.73
CA THR A 590 30.74 15.27 26.61
C THR A 590 32.01 14.98 25.83
N LYS A 591 31.97 14.11 24.82
CA LYS A 591 33.12 13.80 23.94
C LYS A 591 33.57 15.00 23.12
N ASN A 592 32.64 15.79 22.60
CA ASN A 592 32.98 16.97 21.81
C ASN A 592 33.53 18.09 22.70
N ILE A 593 32.94 18.31 23.88
CA ILE A 593 33.43 19.29 24.84
C ILE A 593 34.78 18.88 25.43
N SER A 594 35.03 17.59 25.71
CA SER A 594 36.31 17.15 26.30
C SER A 594 37.51 17.44 25.39
N ARG A 595 37.32 17.46 24.07
CA ARG A 595 38.35 17.86 23.10
C ARG A 595 38.71 19.35 23.25
N LEU A 596 37.71 20.22 23.36
CA LEU A 596 37.89 21.65 23.61
C LEU A 596 38.51 21.91 24.99
N GLU A 597 38.12 21.13 25.99
CA GLU A 597 38.68 21.19 27.34
C GLU A 597 40.17 20.83 27.35
N THR A 598 40.53 19.78 26.60
CA THR A 598 41.94 19.35 26.43
C THR A 598 42.75 20.43 25.72
N LEU A 599 42.24 21.01 24.64
CA LEU A 599 42.88 22.12 23.93
C LEU A 599 43.13 23.31 24.86
N LEU A 600 42.12 23.73 25.63
CA LEU A 600 42.28 24.86 26.56
C LEU A 600 43.29 24.57 27.67
N LYS A 601 43.31 23.35 28.23
CA LYS A 601 44.32 22.97 29.24
C LYS A 601 45.75 23.11 28.72
N VAL A 602 45.99 22.72 27.46
CA VAL A 602 47.29 22.90 26.83
C VAL A 602 47.60 24.39 26.62
N ILE A 603 46.64 25.18 26.15
CA ILE A 603 46.81 26.64 25.95
C ILE A 603 47.14 27.36 27.27
N ILE A 604 46.55 26.95 28.39
CA ILE A 604 46.79 27.55 29.72
C ILE A 604 48.19 27.23 30.25
N THR A 605 48.74 26.04 29.93
CA THR A 605 50.01 25.56 30.45
C THR A 605 51.16 26.56 30.18
N PRO A 606 52.00 26.94 31.18
CA PRO A 606 53.09 27.88 30.97
C PRO A 606 54.11 27.33 29.97
N VAL A 607 54.71 28.25 29.18
CA VAL A 607 55.67 27.91 28.12
C VAL A 607 57.09 27.71 28.67
N ASP A 608 57.39 28.31 29.81
CA ASP A 608 58.67 28.19 30.51
C ASP A 608 58.53 27.22 31.70
N PRO A 609 59.34 26.13 31.81
CA PRO A 609 60.38 25.70 30.86
C PRO A 609 59.84 25.00 29.59
N PRO A 610 60.50 25.17 28.43
CA PRO A 610 60.02 24.71 27.12
C PRO A 610 59.82 23.19 27.03
N ASP A 611 60.73 22.42 27.64
CA ASP A 611 60.64 20.96 27.67
C ASP A 611 59.37 20.47 28.38
N ALA A 612 58.99 21.14 29.48
CA ALA A 612 57.80 20.79 30.24
C ALA A 612 56.51 21.11 29.45
N PHE A 613 56.49 22.23 28.70
CA PHE A 613 55.36 22.57 27.85
C PHE A 613 55.17 21.54 26.73
N VAL A 614 56.23 21.16 26.04
CA VAL A 614 56.19 20.14 24.97
C VAL A 614 55.75 18.78 25.52
N LEU A 615 56.24 18.37 26.69
CA LEU A 615 55.80 17.13 27.33
C LEU A 615 54.30 17.15 27.70
N ASN A 616 53.79 18.29 28.17
CA ASN A 616 52.36 18.47 28.44
C ASN A 616 51.53 18.42 27.14
N TYR A 617 52.00 19.02 26.04
CA TYR A 617 51.35 18.88 24.74
C TYR A 617 51.25 17.42 24.31
N ILE A 618 52.34 16.66 24.40
CA ILE A 618 52.37 15.24 24.06
C ILE A 618 51.43 14.44 24.97
N LEU A 619 51.35 14.78 26.27
CA LEU A 619 50.46 14.10 27.21
C LEU A 619 48.97 14.33 26.89
N PHE A 620 48.60 15.57 26.54
CA PHE A 620 47.20 15.94 26.34
C PHE A 620 46.69 15.69 24.91
N ILE A 621 47.49 16.03 23.88
CA ILE A 621 47.11 15.89 22.46
C ILE A 621 47.54 14.54 21.90
N GLY A 622 48.71 14.04 22.30
CA GLY A 622 49.19 12.70 21.91
C GLY A 622 49.66 12.58 20.46
N ASP A 623 49.98 13.70 19.79
CA ASP A 623 50.54 13.68 18.43
C ASP A 623 51.95 14.27 18.35
N SER A 624 52.64 14.01 17.24
CA SER A 624 53.94 14.61 16.90
C SER A 624 53.82 15.60 15.74
N SER A 625 52.62 16.14 15.50
CA SER A 625 52.35 16.97 14.32
C SER A 625 52.81 18.40 14.54
N PHE A 626 53.78 18.81 13.71
CA PHE A 626 54.27 20.19 13.69
C PHE A 626 53.15 21.20 13.43
N SER A 627 52.24 20.88 12.51
CA SER A 627 51.10 21.75 12.19
C SER A 627 50.16 21.89 13.39
N ASN A 628 49.81 20.80 14.07
CA ASN A 628 48.89 20.86 15.22
C ASN A 628 49.51 21.59 16.41
N PHE A 629 50.80 21.40 16.67
CA PHE A 629 51.51 22.14 17.70
C PHE A 629 51.57 23.63 17.38
N GLN A 630 51.85 23.99 16.11
CA GLN A 630 51.81 25.37 15.64
C GLN A 630 50.43 26.01 15.87
N LYS A 631 49.32 25.29 15.59
CA LYS A 631 47.97 25.78 15.88
C LYS A 631 47.79 26.16 17.36
N VAL A 632 48.29 25.33 18.29
CA VAL A 632 48.24 25.61 19.74
C VAL A 632 49.05 26.86 20.09
N LEU A 633 50.26 26.99 19.54
CA LEU A 633 51.13 28.14 19.76
C LEU A 633 50.50 29.45 19.24
N ASP A 634 49.81 29.39 18.11
CA ASP A 634 49.10 30.52 17.50
C ASP A 634 47.86 30.91 18.31
N LEU A 635 47.10 29.95 18.82
CA LEU A 635 45.97 30.22 19.73
C LEU A 635 46.44 30.90 21.03
N LYS A 636 47.60 30.49 21.55
CA LYS A 636 48.23 31.12 22.72
C LYS A 636 48.79 32.52 22.40
N GLY A 637 49.08 32.81 21.13
CA GLY A 637 49.74 34.05 20.70
C GLY A 637 51.22 34.10 21.04
N THR A 638 51.89 32.95 20.99
CA THR A 638 53.34 32.83 21.26
C THR A 638 54.12 33.59 20.18
N PRO A 639 55.11 34.43 20.53
CA PRO A 639 55.92 35.15 19.54
C PRO A 639 56.65 34.20 18.59
N LYS A 640 56.78 34.55 17.30
CA LYS A 640 57.42 33.70 16.28
C LYS A 640 58.84 33.24 16.65
N ALA A 641 59.61 34.08 17.36
CA ALA A 641 60.95 33.73 17.82
C ALA A 641 60.93 32.57 18.82
N GLU A 642 59.98 32.59 19.77
CA GLU A 642 59.79 31.52 20.76
C GLU A 642 59.15 30.26 20.14
N GLN A 643 58.26 30.45 19.15
CA GLN A 643 57.65 29.33 18.43
C GLN A 643 58.71 28.43 17.78
N ASN A 644 59.69 29.00 17.07
CA ASN A 644 60.75 28.22 16.43
C ASN A 644 61.53 27.38 17.45
N THR A 645 61.88 27.96 18.60
CA THR A 645 62.58 27.24 19.67
C THR A 645 61.73 26.08 20.21
N LEU A 646 60.44 26.29 20.45
CA LEU A 646 59.54 25.23 20.94
C LEU A 646 59.31 24.12 19.92
N LEU A 647 59.29 24.47 18.64
CA LEU A 647 59.18 23.51 17.54
C LEU A 647 60.44 22.64 17.42
N ASP A 648 61.63 23.23 17.59
CA ASP A 648 62.89 22.48 17.63
C ASP A 648 62.95 21.55 18.87
N THR A 649 62.46 22.01 20.03
CA THR A 649 62.30 21.18 21.22
C THR A 649 61.31 20.04 20.98
N LEU A 650 60.18 20.29 20.31
CA LEU A 650 59.22 19.26 19.92
C LEU A 650 59.87 18.19 19.03
N LEU A 651 60.61 18.59 18.00
CA LEU A 651 61.33 17.66 17.11
C LEU A 651 62.34 16.82 17.90
N THR A 652 63.10 17.45 18.79
CA THR A 652 64.09 16.77 19.61
C THR A 652 63.44 15.71 20.51
N ILE A 653 62.37 16.07 21.23
CA ILE A 653 61.68 15.16 22.16
C ILE A 653 60.94 14.05 21.40
N THR A 654 60.24 14.38 20.31
CA THR A 654 59.48 13.39 19.51
C THR A 654 60.36 12.44 18.71
N SER A 655 61.59 12.83 18.35
CA SER A 655 62.56 11.94 17.68
C SER A 655 62.88 10.67 18.48
N THR A 656 62.68 10.70 19.80
CA THR A 656 62.89 9.56 20.70
C THR A 656 61.62 8.77 21.02
N ARG A 657 60.45 9.18 20.49
CA ARG A 657 59.13 8.61 20.81
C ARG A 657 58.41 8.13 19.54
N THR A 658 58.63 6.88 19.16
CA THR A 658 58.06 6.26 17.95
C THR A 658 56.57 5.89 18.05
N GLU A 659 55.95 6.06 19.22
CA GLU A 659 54.55 5.67 19.49
C GLU A 659 53.51 6.76 19.13
N LEU A 660 53.97 7.96 18.77
CA LEU A 660 53.10 9.12 18.51
C LEU A 660 52.59 9.12 17.06
N GLY A 661 51.29 9.39 16.89
CA GLY A 661 50.68 9.56 15.57
C GLY A 661 50.92 10.96 14.98
N SER A 662 50.74 11.11 13.66
CA SER A 662 50.84 12.40 12.96
C SER A 662 49.53 13.19 12.91
N GLU A 663 48.44 12.64 13.43
CA GLU A 663 47.10 13.25 13.40
C GLU A 663 46.43 13.21 14.77
N SER A 664 45.64 14.24 15.07
CA SER A 664 44.80 14.33 16.25
C SER A 664 43.51 15.07 15.94
N PHE A 665 42.68 15.34 16.95
CA PHE A 665 41.47 16.14 16.78
C PHE A 665 41.75 17.60 16.35
N LEU A 666 43.00 18.06 16.46
CA LEU A 666 43.44 19.37 15.99
C LEU A 666 43.72 19.40 14.48
N THR A 667 43.90 18.26 13.82
CA THR A 667 44.18 18.21 12.38
C THR A 667 43.05 18.85 11.59
N THR A 668 41.79 18.61 11.98
CA THR A 668 40.58 19.19 11.35
C THR A 668 40.22 20.58 11.87
N LEU A 669 40.97 21.15 12.81
CA LEU A 669 40.71 22.49 13.32
C LEU A 669 41.10 23.53 12.27
N ASP A 670 40.11 24.31 11.82
CA ASP A 670 40.30 25.45 10.93
C ASP A 670 40.80 26.66 11.73
N MET A 671 41.97 27.18 11.36
CA MET A 671 42.57 28.34 12.02
C MET A 671 42.12 29.68 11.44
N ASP A 672 41.46 29.72 10.27
CA ASP A 672 40.95 30.96 9.68
C ASP A 672 39.46 30.83 9.29
N PRO A 673 38.54 30.71 10.26
CA PRO A 673 37.10 30.50 10.04
C PRO A 673 36.36 31.73 9.48
N GLY A 674 36.87 32.34 8.41
CA GLY A 674 36.32 33.52 7.74
C GLY A 674 37.06 34.01 6.49
N SER A 675 38.17 33.37 6.06
CA SER A 675 38.85 33.73 4.81
C SER A 675 38.18 33.16 3.56
N THR A 676 37.23 32.24 3.71
CA THR A 676 36.33 31.74 2.66
C THR A 676 35.05 32.57 2.60
N SER A 677 35.16 33.81 2.12
CA SER A 677 34.02 34.55 1.61
C SER A 677 34.43 35.51 0.49
N ALA A 678 34.91 34.97 -0.65
CA ALA A 678 34.94 35.67 -1.94
C ALA A 678 35.19 34.77 -3.19
N SER A 679 34.97 33.45 -3.15
CA SER A 679 34.96 32.63 -4.38
C SER A 679 34.08 31.39 -4.28
N SER A 680 32.77 31.59 -4.10
CA SER A 680 31.76 30.59 -4.54
C SER A 680 30.35 31.19 -4.50
N THR A 681 30.11 32.23 -5.29
CA THR A 681 28.76 32.56 -5.77
C THR A 681 28.87 33.11 -7.18
N THR A 682 28.89 32.20 -8.15
CA THR A 682 28.11 32.22 -9.40
C THR A 682 28.66 31.13 -10.31
N GLU A 683 28.22 29.90 -10.09
CA GLU A 683 27.81 29.05 -11.21
C GLU A 683 26.47 28.45 -10.81
N ALA A 684 25.42 29.05 -11.34
CA ALA A 684 24.17 28.37 -11.55
C ALA A 684 24.47 27.26 -12.56
N ASP A 685 24.47 26.00 -12.13
CA ASP A 685 24.23 24.92 -13.06
C ASP A 685 22.78 24.43 -12.91
N ALA A 686 22.14 24.36 -14.06
CA ALA A 686 20.80 23.87 -14.24
C ALA A 686 20.71 22.37 -13.88
N PRO A 687 19.51 21.81 -13.68
CA PRO A 687 19.36 20.49 -13.08
C PRO A 687 19.78 19.40 -14.08
N ARG A 688 20.82 18.62 -13.75
CA ARG A 688 21.07 17.32 -14.37
C ARG A 688 21.39 16.24 -13.32
N THR A 689 20.46 15.28 -13.27
CA THR A 689 20.62 13.84 -13.01
C THR A 689 20.99 13.35 -11.59
N THR A 690 19.93 13.12 -10.79
CA THR A 690 19.51 11.85 -10.14
C THR A 690 20.46 10.95 -9.32
N GLU A 691 21.78 11.08 -9.32
CA GLU A 691 22.66 10.10 -8.65
C GLU A 691 23.16 10.52 -7.26
N THR A 692 23.49 11.80 -7.03
CA THR A 692 24.01 12.27 -5.73
C THR A 692 22.95 12.40 -4.63
N ARG A 693 21.65 12.50 -4.98
CA ARG A 693 20.55 12.33 -4.00
C ARG A 693 20.67 10.94 -3.34
N ARG A 694 20.92 9.87 -4.12
CA ARG A 694 20.84 8.49 -3.63
C ARG A 694 21.84 8.16 -2.52
N GLU A 695 23.02 8.78 -2.50
CA GLU A 695 24.04 8.46 -1.49
C GLU A 695 23.71 9.02 -0.11
N VAL A 696 23.22 10.27 -0.02
CA VAL A 696 22.75 10.89 1.23
C VAL A 696 21.49 10.17 1.75
N PHE A 697 20.60 9.76 0.85
CA PHE A 697 19.44 8.92 1.21
C PHE A 697 19.84 7.49 1.59
N SER A 698 20.99 6.98 1.14
CA SER A 698 21.51 5.65 1.54
C SER A 698 22.00 5.66 2.98
N ASP A 699 22.59 6.76 3.45
CA ASP A 699 23.10 6.89 4.82
C ASP A 699 21.97 7.16 5.82
N LEU A 700 20.91 7.87 5.41
CA LEU A 700 19.64 7.91 6.14
C LEU A 700 18.94 6.54 6.16
N ARG A 701 18.97 5.79 5.05
CA ARG A 701 18.47 4.39 5.00
C ARG A 701 19.22 3.51 6.00
N LYS A 702 20.55 3.60 6.06
CA LYS A 702 21.38 2.84 7.01
C LYS A 702 21.10 3.26 8.45
N LEU A 703 20.94 4.57 8.73
CA LEU A 703 20.67 5.05 10.08
C LEU A 703 19.29 4.60 10.60
N VAL A 704 18.25 4.73 9.76
CA VAL A 704 16.87 4.36 10.10
C VAL A 704 16.69 2.84 10.17
N SER A 705 17.30 2.08 9.25
CA SER A 705 17.28 0.61 9.32
C SER A 705 18.06 0.07 10.52
N PHE A 706 19.14 0.73 10.94
CA PHE A 706 19.90 0.35 12.14
C PHE A 706 19.13 0.65 13.43
N THR A 707 18.37 1.75 13.49
CA THR A 707 17.47 2.02 14.63
C THR A 707 16.29 1.05 14.67
N MET A 708 15.71 0.69 13.52
CA MET A 708 14.60 -0.26 13.40
C MET A 708 15.00 -1.69 13.76
N ARG A 709 16.22 -2.14 13.39
CA ARG A 709 16.74 -3.47 13.77
C ARG A 709 16.95 -3.59 15.28
N ARG A 710 17.36 -2.49 15.93
CA ARG A 710 17.61 -2.42 17.37
C ARG A 710 16.32 -2.38 18.22
N GLU A 711 15.21 -1.89 17.66
CA GLU A 711 13.89 -1.99 18.30
C GLU A 711 13.28 -3.38 18.13
N ARG A 712 13.47 -4.02 16.96
CA ARG A 712 13.04 -5.40 16.71
C ARG A 712 13.77 -6.43 17.58
N ASP A 713 15.07 -6.25 17.83
CA ASP A 713 15.84 -7.14 18.72
C ASP A 713 15.49 -6.94 20.21
N LYS A 714 14.92 -5.79 20.58
CA LYS A 714 14.45 -5.53 21.95
C LYS A 714 13.06 -6.09 22.22
N THR A 715 12.21 -6.23 21.21
CA THR A 715 10.90 -6.87 21.35
C THR A 715 10.98 -8.40 21.31
N VAL A 716 11.98 -8.96 20.60
CA VAL A 716 12.19 -10.43 20.53
C VAL A 716 12.97 -10.98 21.74
N SER A 717 13.74 -10.16 22.46
CA SER A 717 14.47 -10.59 23.68
C SER A 717 13.70 -10.37 24.99
N GLY A 718 12.43 -9.95 24.91
CA GLY A 718 11.54 -9.66 26.05
C GLY A 718 10.44 -10.69 26.32
N THR A 719 10.49 -11.86 25.66
CA THR A 719 9.74 -13.08 26.01
C THR A 719 10.73 -14.17 26.37
#